data_AF-A0A917GTY1-F1
#
_entry.id   AF-A0A917GTY1-F1
#
_cell.length_a   1.000
_cell.length_b   1.000
_cell.length_c   1.000
_cell.angle_alpha   90.00
_cell.angle_beta   90.00
_cell.angle_gamma   90.00
#
_symmetry.space_group_name_H-M   'P 1'
#
loop_
_entity.id
_entity.type
_entity.pdbx_description
1 polymer ?
#
loop_
_entity_poly.entity_id
_entity_poly.type
_entity_poly.pdbx_seq_one_letter_code
_entity_poly.pdbx_strand_id
1 'polypeptide(L)'
;MKKIQNYVTGQWLEGKGEGVPMFDAITGEIVALSDTEGLDFAEILQYGRTKGGEVLRKMTFQERGNMLKSLALYLTKRKDAFYELSYRTGATKIDSWIDIEGGFGNLFANASLRKLFPNQSYHVEGEAIDLSRGGRFMAHHIMVPKRGVAIHINAFNFPVWGMLEKCASNWMAGVPAIVKPATNTSFLTEAVVREIIASGILPEGALQLITGSARTILDTVESQDVVTFTGSATTGRLLKSHKRIIEESVPFNMEADSLNASVLGEDALPGTPEFDLFIKEVRNEMTVKCGQKCTAIRRIIVPQNRVEDVQIALGKALDKITIGDPRLKEVRMGALVSKDQVTEVRDRVQELAKTASIVYGDLDKIETIGADAKKGAFLSPILLREDNPFINLAVHETEAFGPVSTIMPYKNLDEAITLAQMGKGSLVSSIATNDDKIAKEYVINAATHHGRILVINRDMAKESTGHGSPLPSLVHGGPGRAGGGEEMGGMRGIKHYLQRTAIQGSPTTLTEITGIYQPNAAYKEAPEHPFKYHWEDIQPGMSLKTHKRTFTDTDIINFANLTWDHFYAHTDITSLDGSIFEQRTAHGYFIISAAAGLFVYPNKGPVSANYGLEECRFLRPLYHNDTVYVRLTCKQKVDRDVVSTEHPSGIVKWFVEVFDSEDELVAVATILTMVQKKQETFVEMTEDKITECLSKLNKDTKPKWGILTPQHLLEHLEHTYRICSGEIQDFDIATPEKILEKVHNSLYSYDKFPMGTSFPTYKKKELEDLVHPDFETSKEKLIEAREAYKLFFKEHPDAIMKNMVFGELNKYESYLLERKHLNHHFEQFNLL
;
A
#
# COMPACT_ATOMS: atom_id res chain seq x y z
N MET A 1 27.26 30.45 -2.22
CA MET A 1 25.91 29.87 -2.40
C MET A 1 26.03 28.36 -2.36
N LYS A 2 25.05 27.64 -1.79
CA LYS A 2 25.12 26.18 -1.65
C LYS A 2 24.70 25.51 -2.97
N LYS A 3 25.57 24.69 -3.56
CA LYS A 3 25.19 23.75 -4.63
C LYS A 3 24.52 22.54 -3.99
N ILE A 4 23.37 22.12 -4.51
CA ILE A 4 22.78 20.85 -4.08
C ILE A 4 23.53 19.69 -4.73
N GLN A 5 23.63 18.58 -4.00
CA GLN A 5 24.35 17.39 -4.43
C GLN A 5 23.41 16.42 -5.14
N ASN A 6 23.95 15.67 -6.08
CA ASN A 6 23.35 14.51 -6.71
C ASN A 6 23.68 13.28 -5.87
N TYR A 7 22.79 12.29 -5.81
CA TYR A 7 23.09 10.99 -5.19
C TYR A 7 23.18 9.93 -6.27
N VAL A 8 24.40 9.56 -6.66
CA VAL A 8 24.70 8.74 -7.82
C VAL A 8 25.83 7.79 -7.47
N THR A 9 25.81 6.57 -8.02
CA THR A 9 26.86 5.56 -7.78
C THR A 9 27.20 5.33 -6.29
N GLY A 10 26.19 5.48 -5.41
CA GLY A 10 26.32 5.30 -3.96
C GLY A 10 26.91 6.49 -3.21
N GLN A 11 27.11 7.64 -3.87
CA GLN A 11 27.80 8.79 -3.31
C GLN A 11 27.06 10.10 -3.56
N TRP A 12 27.28 11.07 -2.67
CA TRP A 12 26.81 12.44 -2.85
C TRP A 12 27.86 13.26 -3.60
N LEU A 13 27.54 13.69 -4.83
CA LEU A 13 28.46 14.40 -5.72
C LEU A 13 27.89 15.76 -6.14
N GLU A 14 28.74 16.80 -6.13
CA GLU A 14 28.44 18.08 -6.77
C GLU A 14 28.83 18.03 -8.25
N GLY A 15 28.09 18.74 -9.09
CA GLY A 15 28.51 18.99 -10.47
C GLY A 15 29.68 19.98 -10.56
N LYS A 16 30.42 19.91 -11.66
CA LYS A 16 31.67 20.67 -11.88
C LYS A 16 31.46 22.08 -12.45
N GLY A 17 30.28 22.38 -12.98
CA GLY A 17 29.91 23.64 -13.64
C GLY A 17 29.45 24.72 -12.66
N GLU A 18 29.05 25.88 -13.18
CA GLU A 18 28.59 27.02 -12.35
C GLU A 18 27.22 26.76 -11.68
N GLY A 19 26.38 25.95 -12.32
CA GLY A 19 25.05 25.56 -11.84
C GLY A 19 23.94 26.57 -12.17
N VAL A 20 22.70 26.09 -12.13
CA VAL A 20 21.49 26.87 -12.40
C VAL A 20 20.84 27.28 -11.08
N PRO A 21 20.49 28.57 -10.88
CA PRO A 21 19.83 29.02 -9.66
C PRO A 21 18.39 28.52 -9.54
N MET A 22 18.06 28.04 -8.35
CA MET A 22 16.68 27.79 -7.90
C MET A 22 16.27 28.93 -6.98
N PHE A 23 15.07 29.46 -7.19
CA PHE A 23 14.58 30.64 -6.49
C PHE A 23 13.48 30.27 -5.49
N ASP A 24 13.42 31.03 -4.41
CA ASP A 24 12.29 31.05 -3.49
C ASP A 24 11.12 31.75 -4.19
N ALA A 25 10.01 31.03 -4.34
CA ALA A 25 8.82 31.53 -5.05
C ALA A 25 8.16 32.73 -4.35
N ILE A 26 8.41 32.94 -3.06
CA ILE A 26 7.81 34.03 -2.28
C ILE A 26 8.70 35.26 -2.30
N THR A 27 10.02 35.10 -2.15
CA THR A 27 10.95 36.23 -1.98
C THR A 27 11.79 36.55 -3.22
N GLY A 28 11.91 35.61 -4.17
CA GLY A 28 12.79 35.71 -5.33
C GLY A 28 14.29 35.50 -5.01
N GLU A 29 14.63 35.13 -3.78
CA GLU A 29 16.01 34.86 -3.38
C GLU A 29 16.50 33.49 -3.87
N ILE A 30 17.80 33.34 -4.05
CA ILE A 30 18.38 32.04 -4.44
C ILE A 30 18.35 31.08 -3.24
N VAL A 31 17.68 29.95 -3.43
CA VAL A 31 17.64 28.82 -2.47
C VAL A 31 18.94 28.03 -2.54
N ALA A 32 19.31 27.62 -3.75
CA ALA A 32 20.47 26.80 -4.06
C ALA A 32 20.79 26.83 -5.56
N LEU A 33 21.92 26.21 -5.93
CA LEU A 33 22.34 26.00 -7.33
C LEU A 33 22.27 24.49 -7.66
N SER A 34 21.72 24.13 -8.82
CA SER A 34 21.70 22.74 -9.31
C SER A 34 22.72 22.55 -10.43
N ASP A 35 23.50 21.48 -10.39
CA ASP A 35 24.45 21.17 -11.45
C ASP A 35 24.70 19.67 -11.61
N THR A 36 24.89 19.25 -12.86
CA THR A 36 25.12 17.86 -13.27
C THR A 36 26.31 17.71 -14.20
N GLU A 37 27.08 18.79 -14.43
CA GLU A 37 28.26 18.74 -15.28
C GLU A 37 29.30 17.76 -14.72
N GLY A 38 29.77 16.85 -15.59
CA GLY A 38 30.77 15.84 -15.25
C GLY A 38 30.21 14.55 -14.66
N LEU A 39 28.89 14.38 -14.56
CA LEU A 39 28.27 13.09 -14.23
C LEU A 39 28.21 12.17 -15.45
N ASP A 40 28.52 10.89 -15.25
CA ASP A 40 28.36 9.84 -16.26
C ASP A 40 27.00 9.15 -16.09
N PHE A 41 26.03 9.51 -16.93
CA PHE A 41 24.70 8.90 -16.84
C PHE A 41 24.67 7.42 -17.23
N ALA A 42 25.58 6.95 -18.08
CA ALA A 42 25.63 5.53 -18.44
C ALA A 42 26.08 4.69 -17.24
N GLU A 43 27.10 5.17 -16.51
CA GLU A 43 27.53 4.55 -15.25
C GLU A 43 26.42 4.55 -14.20
N ILE A 44 25.69 5.66 -14.07
CA ILE A 44 24.56 5.80 -13.14
C ILE A 44 23.47 4.75 -13.45
N LEU A 45 23.06 4.62 -14.71
CA LEU A 45 22.09 3.60 -15.13
C LEU A 45 22.61 2.20 -14.80
N GLN A 46 23.85 1.90 -15.17
CA GLN A 46 24.45 0.58 -14.96
C GLN A 46 24.58 0.21 -13.49
N TYR A 47 24.93 1.17 -12.63
CA TYR A 47 25.01 0.98 -11.20
C TYR A 47 23.64 0.63 -10.59
N GLY A 48 22.57 1.30 -11.03
CA GLY A 48 21.20 0.93 -10.65
C GLY A 48 20.87 -0.51 -11.04
N ARG A 49 21.12 -0.88 -12.30
CA ARG A 49 20.83 -2.23 -12.84
C ARG A 49 21.54 -3.35 -12.07
N THR A 50 22.81 -3.12 -11.72
CA THR A 50 23.72 -4.15 -11.17
C THR A 50 23.82 -4.16 -9.65
N LYS A 51 23.66 -3.03 -8.95
CA LYS A 51 23.72 -2.96 -7.48
C LYS A 51 22.32 -2.98 -6.87
N GLY A 52 21.51 -1.95 -7.17
CA GLY A 52 20.17 -1.83 -6.60
C GLY A 52 19.25 -2.95 -7.02
N GLY A 53 19.23 -3.24 -8.33
CA GLY A 53 18.37 -4.27 -8.89
C GLY A 53 18.70 -5.69 -8.42
N GLU A 54 19.97 -6.01 -8.14
CA GLU A 54 20.34 -7.37 -7.73
C GLU A 54 19.68 -7.77 -6.41
N VAL A 55 19.69 -6.88 -5.43
CA VAL A 55 19.12 -7.13 -4.10
C VAL A 55 17.59 -7.08 -4.16
N LEU A 56 17.02 -6.02 -4.76
CA LEU A 56 15.57 -5.83 -4.83
C LEU A 56 14.83 -6.99 -5.50
N ARG A 57 15.41 -7.59 -6.56
CA ARG A 57 14.80 -8.71 -7.28
C ARG A 57 14.85 -10.03 -6.52
N LYS A 58 15.80 -10.20 -5.59
CA LYS A 58 15.88 -11.40 -4.72
C LYS A 58 14.86 -11.34 -3.58
N MET A 59 14.52 -10.12 -3.13
CA MET A 59 13.51 -9.94 -2.10
C MET A 59 12.13 -10.43 -2.57
N THR A 60 11.29 -10.86 -1.65
CA THR A 60 9.88 -11.15 -1.93
C THR A 60 9.04 -9.88 -1.93
N PHE A 61 7.82 -9.93 -2.49
CA PHE A 61 6.88 -8.82 -2.36
C PHE A 61 6.56 -8.48 -0.89
N GLN A 62 6.60 -9.46 0.03
CA GLN A 62 6.38 -9.20 1.44
C GLN A 62 7.50 -8.37 2.06
N GLU A 63 8.75 -8.74 1.77
CA GLU A 63 9.93 -8.01 2.23
C GLU A 63 9.96 -6.59 1.65
N ARG A 64 9.68 -6.43 0.36
CA ARG A 64 9.61 -5.11 -0.29
C ARG A 64 8.49 -4.26 0.30
N GLY A 65 7.31 -4.83 0.57
CA GLY A 65 6.23 -4.11 1.22
C GLY A 65 6.57 -3.67 2.66
N ASN A 66 7.26 -4.52 3.43
CA ASN A 66 7.71 -4.17 4.79
C ASN A 66 8.85 -3.13 4.78
N MET A 67 9.73 -3.16 3.78
CA MET A 67 10.72 -2.11 3.52
C MET A 67 10.04 -0.76 3.28
N LEU A 68 9.03 -0.70 2.41
CA LEU A 68 8.25 0.52 2.16
C LEU A 68 7.53 1.04 3.42
N LYS A 69 6.92 0.14 4.20
CA LYS A 69 6.28 0.50 5.48
C LYS A 69 7.27 1.12 6.45
N SER A 70 8.47 0.53 6.56
CA SER A 70 9.53 1.01 7.45
C SER A 70 10.02 2.38 7.02
N LEU A 71 10.20 2.61 5.71
CA LEU A 71 10.58 3.90 5.16
C LEU A 71 9.51 4.98 5.42
N ALA A 72 8.24 4.65 5.23
CA ALA A 72 7.13 5.57 5.47
C ALA A 72 7.07 6.02 6.94
N LEU A 73 7.29 5.09 7.88
CA LEU A 73 7.38 5.41 9.32
C LEU A 73 8.60 6.27 9.65
N TYR A 74 9.74 6.02 9.00
CA TYR A 74 10.97 6.79 9.19
C TYR A 74 10.80 8.25 8.75
N LEU A 75 10.22 8.47 7.56
CA LEU A 75 10.02 9.81 6.98
C LEU A 75 8.95 10.60 7.73
N THR A 76 7.84 9.94 8.11
CA THR A 76 6.76 10.60 8.87
C THR A 76 7.26 11.23 10.17
N LYS A 77 8.23 10.61 10.85
CA LYS A 77 8.85 11.14 12.08
C LYS A 77 9.71 12.38 11.86
N ARG A 78 10.05 12.72 10.62
CA ARG A 78 10.96 13.82 10.25
C ARG A 78 10.29 14.86 9.35
N LYS A 79 8.97 14.77 9.19
CA LYS A 79 8.22 15.58 8.21
C LYS A 79 8.33 17.09 8.43
N ASP A 80 8.50 17.53 9.67
CA ASP A 80 8.44 18.95 10.03
C ASP A 80 9.52 19.79 9.31
N ALA A 81 10.73 19.23 9.13
CA ALA A 81 11.81 19.92 8.43
C ALA A 81 11.51 20.15 6.93
N PHE A 82 10.67 19.31 6.32
CA PHE A 82 10.31 19.43 4.90
C PHE A 82 9.30 20.55 4.64
N TYR A 83 8.47 20.91 5.63
CA TYR A 83 7.50 22.00 5.48
C TYR A 83 8.18 23.35 5.26
N GLU A 84 9.25 23.64 6.02
CA GLU A 84 9.99 24.91 5.88
C GLU A 84 10.60 25.08 4.49
N LEU A 85 11.11 23.99 3.90
CA LEU A 85 11.56 24.00 2.50
C LEU A 85 10.38 24.12 1.54
N SER A 86 9.29 23.40 1.78
CA SER A 86 8.10 23.42 0.93
C SER A 86 7.47 24.82 0.82
N TYR A 87 7.50 25.64 1.87
CA TYR A 87 7.04 27.03 1.81
C TYR A 87 7.78 27.88 0.77
N ARG A 88 9.06 27.57 0.50
CA ARG A 88 9.86 28.24 -0.54
C ARG A 88 9.42 27.88 -1.96
N THR A 89 8.61 26.84 -2.13
CA THR A 89 7.96 26.50 -3.41
C THR A 89 6.70 27.33 -3.68
N GLY A 90 6.28 28.16 -2.73
CA GLY A 90 5.05 28.94 -2.79
C GLY A 90 3.82 28.21 -2.24
N ALA A 91 3.98 26.99 -1.74
CA ALA A 91 2.89 26.19 -1.20
C ALA A 91 2.49 26.62 0.22
N THR A 92 1.18 26.68 0.52
CA THR A 92 0.68 26.82 1.90
C THR A 92 0.89 25.54 2.72
N LYS A 93 0.64 25.57 4.03
CA LYS A 93 0.71 24.37 4.87
C LYS A 93 -0.17 23.22 4.36
N ILE A 94 -1.39 23.52 3.88
CA ILE A 94 -2.30 22.48 3.34
C ILE A 94 -1.74 21.95 2.02
N ASP A 95 -1.24 22.83 1.15
CA ASP A 95 -0.63 22.46 -0.13
C ASP A 95 0.63 21.61 0.04
N SER A 96 1.43 21.90 1.05
CA SER A 96 2.62 21.13 1.44
C SER A 96 2.23 19.79 2.08
N TRP A 97 1.13 19.75 2.84
CA TRP A 97 0.60 18.51 3.41
C TRP A 97 0.22 17.52 2.31
N ILE A 98 -0.42 17.98 1.24
CA ILE A 98 -0.77 17.15 0.08
C ILE A 98 0.49 16.54 -0.58
N ASP A 99 1.54 17.34 -0.78
CA ASP A 99 2.78 16.87 -1.42
C ASP A 99 3.60 15.93 -0.49
N ILE A 100 3.84 16.36 0.75
CA ILE A 100 4.72 15.64 1.69
C ILE A 100 4.01 14.40 2.23
N GLU A 101 2.87 14.58 2.90
CA GLU A 101 2.17 13.47 3.55
C GLU A 101 1.43 12.60 2.53
N GLY A 102 0.97 13.15 1.40
CA GLY A 102 0.48 12.35 0.28
C GLY A 102 1.59 11.47 -0.33
N GLY A 103 2.82 11.97 -0.44
CA GLY A 103 3.97 11.18 -0.85
C GLY A 103 4.30 10.05 0.13
N PHE A 104 4.30 10.33 1.44
CA PHE A 104 4.52 9.28 2.46
C PHE A 104 3.36 8.28 2.52
N GLY A 105 2.13 8.75 2.31
CA GLY A 105 0.94 7.91 2.20
C GLY A 105 1.02 6.91 1.04
N ASN A 106 1.64 7.28 -0.09
CA ASN A 106 1.89 6.36 -1.19
C ASN A 106 2.76 5.16 -0.80
N LEU A 107 3.77 5.36 0.07
CA LEU A 107 4.59 4.28 0.60
C LEU A 107 3.76 3.33 1.47
N PHE A 108 2.88 3.85 2.34
CA PHE A 108 1.99 3.03 3.16
C PHE A 108 0.95 2.26 2.33
N ALA A 109 0.36 2.91 1.33
CA ALA A 109 -0.62 2.29 0.46
C ALA A 109 0.01 1.13 -0.32
N ASN A 110 1.16 1.35 -0.96
CA ASN A 110 1.88 0.30 -1.69
C ASN A 110 2.40 -0.80 -0.76
N ALA A 111 2.89 -0.45 0.43
CA ALA A 111 3.27 -1.44 1.44
C ALA A 111 2.10 -2.37 1.79
N SER A 112 0.88 -1.85 1.83
CA SER A 112 -0.33 -2.63 2.14
C SER A 112 -0.73 -3.58 1.01
N LEU A 113 -0.40 -3.25 -0.24
CA LEU A 113 -0.64 -4.11 -1.40
C LEU A 113 0.12 -5.43 -1.34
N ARG A 114 1.18 -5.56 -0.51
CA ARG A 114 1.90 -6.83 -0.34
C ARG A 114 0.97 -7.99 0.01
N LYS A 115 -0.13 -7.73 0.71
CA LYS A 115 -1.14 -8.74 1.08
C LYS A 115 -1.83 -9.37 -0.14
N LEU A 116 -1.79 -8.70 -1.28
CA LEU A 116 -2.33 -9.16 -2.56
C LEU A 116 -1.27 -9.85 -3.45
N PHE A 117 -0.02 -9.95 -2.98
CA PHE A 117 1.08 -10.61 -3.67
C PHE A 117 1.54 -11.86 -2.90
N PRO A 118 2.09 -12.89 -3.58
CA PRO A 118 2.64 -14.06 -2.91
C PRO A 118 3.89 -13.68 -2.10
N ASN A 119 4.29 -14.54 -1.16
CA ASN A 119 5.61 -14.45 -0.51
C ASN A 119 6.69 -15.04 -1.44
N GLN A 120 6.84 -14.45 -2.62
CA GLN A 120 7.79 -14.82 -3.67
C GLN A 120 8.36 -13.54 -4.31
N SER A 121 9.44 -13.67 -5.07
CA SER A 121 10.07 -12.55 -5.79
C SER A 121 9.31 -12.13 -7.05
N TYR A 122 8.44 -12.99 -7.57
CA TYR A 122 7.59 -12.78 -8.76
C TYR A 122 6.11 -13.07 -8.43
N HIS A 123 5.23 -12.63 -9.32
CA HIS A 123 3.78 -12.75 -9.16
C HIS A 123 3.21 -13.73 -10.19
N VAL A 124 2.20 -14.50 -9.77
CA VAL A 124 1.43 -15.37 -10.65
C VAL A 124 0.09 -14.69 -10.93
N GLU A 125 -0.24 -14.48 -12.21
CA GLU A 125 -1.38 -13.65 -12.60
C GLU A 125 -2.53 -14.46 -13.20
N GLY A 126 -3.73 -14.21 -12.68
CA GLY A 126 -4.96 -14.80 -13.17
C GLY A 126 -5.07 -16.28 -12.86
N GLU A 127 -6.03 -16.93 -13.51
CA GLU A 127 -6.25 -18.37 -13.40
C GLU A 127 -5.40 -19.15 -14.41
N ALA A 128 -5.14 -20.41 -14.08
CA ALA A 128 -4.44 -21.32 -14.98
C ALA A 128 -5.37 -21.75 -16.14
N ILE A 129 -4.79 -22.01 -17.31
CA ILE A 129 -5.50 -22.26 -18.57
C ILE A 129 -5.20 -23.68 -19.03
N ASP A 130 -6.19 -24.56 -19.06
CA ASP A 130 -6.02 -25.89 -19.67
C ASP A 130 -5.92 -25.76 -21.20
N LEU A 131 -4.89 -26.38 -21.77
CA LEU A 131 -4.63 -26.40 -23.21
C LEU A 131 -4.79 -27.81 -23.79
N SER A 132 -5.34 -28.75 -23.02
CA SER A 132 -5.44 -30.16 -23.39
C SER A 132 -6.78 -30.77 -22.98
N ARG A 133 -7.24 -31.81 -23.70
CA ARG A 133 -8.50 -32.50 -23.37
C ARG A 133 -8.45 -33.28 -22.04
N GLY A 134 -7.26 -33.55 -21.51
CA GLY A 134 -7.06 -34.35 -20.30
C GLY A 134 -6.30 -33.63 -19.18
N GLY A 135 -6.17 -32.30 -19.23
CA GLY A 135 -5.51 -31.52 -18.18
C GLY A 135 -4.03 -31.84 -17.96
N ARG A 136 -3.28 -32.28 -18.99
CA ARG A 136 -1.84 -32.63 -18.87
C ARG A 136 -0.90 -31.61 -19.50
N PHE A 137 -1.43 -30.66 -20.26
CA PHE A 137 -0.69 -29.53 -20.80
C PHE A 137 -1.52 -28.27 -20.60
N MET A 138 -0.92 -27.27 -19.97
CA MET A 138 -1.61 -26.06 -19.56
C MET A 138 -0.68 -24.84 -19.62
N ALA A 139 -1.25 -23.66 -19.47
CA ALA A 139 -0.54 -22.40 -19.39
C ALA A 139 -0.90 -21.60 -18.14
N HIS A 140 0.01 -20.73 -17.71
CA HIS A 140 -0.28 -19.70 -16.71
C HIS A 140 0.57 -18.46 -17.02
N HIS A 141 0.17 -17.30 -16.51
CA HIS A 141 0.95 -16.08 -16.63
C HIS A 141 1.73 -15.84 -15.34
N ILE A 142 3.01 -15.54 -15.48
CA ILE A 142 3.82 -14.98 -14.40
C ILE A 142 4.24 -13.56 -14.74
N MET A 143 4.55 -12.78 -13.72
CA MET A 143 5.10 -11.45 -13.82
C MET A 143 6.35 -11.34 -12.96
N VAL A 144 7.50 -11.21 -13.61
CA VAL A 144 8.82 -11.15 -12.97
C VAL A 144 9.36 -9.72 -12.96
N PRO A 145 10.11 -9.28 -11.93
CA PRO A 145 10.74 -7.97 -11.93
C PRO A 145 11.62 -7.73 -13.18
N LYS A 146 11.46 -6.58 -13.85
CA LYS A 146 12.34 -6.21 -14.96
C LYS A 146 13.79 -6.07 -14.49
N ARG A 147 14.74 -6.39 -15.35
CA ARG A 147 16.19 -6.36 -15.04
C ARG A 147 16.86 -5.00 -15.30
N GLY A 148 16.09 -3.95 -15.54
CA GLY A 148 16.59 -2.59 -15.77
C GLY A 148 16.44 -1.66 -14.56
N VAL A 149 16.37 -0.36 -14.85
CA VAL A 149 16.07 0.74 -13.93
C VAL A 149 14.77 1.45 -14.31
N ALA A 150 14.12 2.09 -13.33
CA ALA A 150 13.00 3.00 -13.55
C ALA A 150 13.51 4.45 -13.51
N ILE A 151 13.43 5.15 -14.64
CA ILE A 151 13.86 6.56 -14.77
C ILE A 151 12.63 7.44 -14.64
N HIS A 152 12.57 8.23 -13.57
CA HIS A 152 11.45 9.11 -13.26
C HIS A 152 11.83 10.56 -13.56
N ILE A 153 11.31 11.11 -14.66
CA ILE A 153 11.47 12.52 -15.03
C ILE A 153 10.22 13.26 -14.55
N ASN A 154 10.35 13.98 -13.44
CA ASN A 154 9.20 14.53 -12.71
C ASN A 154 9.00 16.02 -12.95
N ALA A 155 7.74 16.46 -12.82
CA ALA A 155 7.34 17.86 -12.87
C ALA A 155 7.68 18.62 -11.57
N PHE A 156 7.49 19.94 -11.61
CA PHE A 156 7.85 20.85 -10.51
C PHE A 156 6.83 20.94 -9.39
N ASN A 157 5.58 20.56 -9.66
CA ASN A 157 4.43 20.80 -8.78
C ASN A 157 4.42 19.92 -7.52
N PHE A 158 4.90 18.68 -7.63
CA PHE A 158 4.89 17.69 -6.55
C PHE A 158 6.28 17.04 -6.38
N PRO A 159 7.26 17.78 -5.84
CA PRO A 159 8.64 17.28 -5.68
C PRO A 159 8.75 16.08 -4.73
N VAL A 160 7.81 15.88 -3.80
CA VAL A 160 7.79 14.72 -2.89
C VAL A 160 6.80 13.67 -3.38
N TRP A 161 5.54 14.04 -3.61
CA TRP A 161 4.49 13.11 -4.02
C TRP A 161 4.80 12.48 -5.38
N GLY A 162 5.20 13.27 -6.38
CA GLY A 162 5.49 12.75 -7.73
C GLY A 162 6.74 11.85 -7.78
N MET A 163 7.66 12.00 -6.82
CA MET A 163 8.74 11.04 -6.64
C MET A 163 8.22 9.75 -6.00
N LEU A 164 7.51 9.86 -4.88
CA LEU A 164 7.19 8.71 -4.04
C LEU A 164 6.04 7.86 -4.55
N GLU A 165 5.09 8.41 -5.33
CA GLU A 165 4.04 7.61 -5.97
C GLU A 165 4.65 6.61 -6.97
N LYS A 166 5.64 7.06 -7.77
CA LYS A 166 6.37 6.23 -8.72
C LYS A 166 7.33 5.27 -8.02
N CYS A 167 8.15 5.81 -7.12
CA CYS A 167 9.17 5.05 -6.40
C CYS A 167 8.55 3.89 -5.60
N ALA A 168 7.42 4.13 -4.93
CA ALA A 168 6.72 3.09 -4.20
C ALA A 168 6.32 1.92 -5.11
N SER A 169 5.82 2.21 -6.32
CA SER A 169 5.39 1.20 -7.29
C SER A 169 6.57 0.37 -7.84
N ASN A 170 7.65 1.01 -8.30
CA ASN A 170 8.80 0.28 -8.85
C ASN A 170 9.60 -0.47 -7.77
N TRP A 171 9.73 0.08 -6.55
CA TRP A 171 10.36 -0.63 -5.46
C TRP A 171 9.53 -1.82 -5.02
N MET A 172 8.20 -1.71 -4.98
CA MET A 172 7.33 -2.86 -4.72
C MET A 172 7.49 -3.94 -5.80
N ALA A 173 7.71 -3.55 -7.06
CA ALA A 173 7.99 -4.45 -8.18
C ALA A 173 9.43 -5.01 -8.21
N GLY A 174 10.33 -4.54 -7.34
CA GLY A 174 11.73 -5.00 -7.32
C GLY A 174 12.64 -4.34 -8.36
N VAL A 175 12.30 -3.13 -8.83
CA VAL A 175 13.08 -2.34 -9.81
C VAL A 175 13.68 -1.11 -9.12
N PRO A 176 14.97 -0.78 -9.31
CA PRO A 176 15.62 0.41 -8.75
C PRO A 176 15.19 1.69 -9.46
N ALA A 177 15.21 2.83 -8.76
CA ALA A 177 14.78 4.14 -9.28
C ALA A 177 15.94 5.11 -9.51
N ILE A 178 15.85 5.89 -10.58
CA ILE A 178 16.68 7.06 -10.85
C ILE A 178 15.75 8.25 -11.05
N VAL A 179 15.76 9.16 -10.08
CA VAL A 179 14.82 10.28 -10.02
C VAL A 179 15.49 11.54 -10.54
N LYS A 180 14.87 12.15 -11.54
CA LYS A 180 15.22 13.46 -12.07
C LYS A 180 14.04 14.42 -11.79
N PRO A 181 14.05 15.17 -10.67
CA PRO A 181 13.05 16.19 -10.43
C PRO A 181 13.19 17.38 -11.39
N ALA A 182 12.13 18.17 -11.54
CA ALA A 182 12.23 19.48 -12.17
C ALA A 182 13.14 20.38 -11.32
N THR A 183 13.99 21.17 -12.00
CA THR A 183 15.07 21.91 -11.34
C THR A 183 14.54 22.86 -10.26
N ASN A 184 13.49 23.63 -10.56
CA ASN A 184 12.98 24.71 -9.71
C ASN A 184 12.67 24.29 -8.27
N THR A 185 12.21 23.06 -8.06
CA THR A 185 11.79 22.54 -6.73
C THR A 185 12.61 21.35 -6.26
N SER A 186 13.71 21.04 -6.96
CA SER A 186 14.54 19.86 -6.69
C SER A 186 15.21 19.88 -5.32
N PHE A 187 15.38 21.05 -4.70
CA PHE A 187 15.90 21.17 -3.33
C PHE A 187 15.03 20.44 -2.28
N LEU A 188 13.71 20.35 -2.50
CA LEU A 188 12.83 19.63 -1.59
C LEU A 188 12.91 18.11 -1.83
N THR A 189 12.95 17.68 -3.10
CA THR A 189 13.20 16.27 -3.45
C THR A 189 14.52 15.79 -2.87
N GLU A 190 15.59 16.58 -3.02
CA GLU A 190 16.93 16.27 -2.50
C GLU A 190 16.94 16.09 -0.99
N ALA A 191 16.29 17.00 -0.24
CA ALA A 191 16.19 16.90 1.21
C ALA A 191 15.50 15.60 1.66
N VAL A 192 14.42 15.19 0.96
CA VAL A 192 13.72 13.92 1.25
C VAL A 192 14.60 12.72 0.87
N VAL A 193 15.23 12.71 -0.30
CA VAL A 193 16.15 11.64 -0.72
C VAL A 193 17.29 11.49 0.27
N ARG A 194 17.82 12.60 0.80
CA ARG A 194 18.88 12.57 1.82
C ARG A 194 18.48 11.80 3.06
N GLU A 195 17.25 12.00 3.54
CA GLU A 195 16.71 11.23 4.66
C GLU A 195 16.42 9.76 4.29
N ILE A 196 15.98 9.49 3.06
CA ILE A 196 15.81 8.11 2.58
C ILE A 196 17.15 7.36 2.60
N ILE A 197 18.22 7.95 2.05
CA ILE A 197 19.56 7.34 2.03
C ILE A 197 20.13 7.21 3.44
N ALA A 198 19.99 8.23 4.28
CA ALA A 198 20.47 8.21 5.67
C ALA A 198 19.77 7.13 6.53
N SER A 199 18.56 6.71 6.16
CA SER A 199 17.84 5.66 6.88
C SER A 199 18.49 4.27 6.79
N GLY A 200 19.25 3.98 5.73
CA GLY A 200 19.78 2.65 5.44
C GLY A 200 18.73 1.57 5.16
N ILE A 201 17.45 1.96 4.98
CA ILE A 201 16.33 1.01 4.78
C ILE A 201 16.34 0.43 3.37
N LEU A 202 16.65 1.25 2.36
CA LEU A 202 16.75 0.79 0.98
C LEU A 202 18.13 0.16 0.74
N PRO A 203 18.22 -0.91 -0.09
CA PRO A 203 19.50 -1.40 -0.56
C PRO A 203 20.28 -0.32 -1.32
N GLU A 204 21.61 -0.38 -1.24
CA GLU A 204 22.48 0.48 -2.02
C GLU A 204 22.17 0.36 -3.53
N GLY A 205 22.09 1.50 -4.22
CA GLY A 205 21.72 1.58 -5.64
C GLY A 205 20.22 1.45 -5.94
N ALA A 206 19.36 1.20 -4.95
CA ALA A 206 17.91 1.15 -5.15
C ALA A 206 17.28 2.52 -5.48
N LEU A 207 17.94 3.61 -5.10
CA LEU A 207 17.55 4.99 -5.38
C LEU A 207 18.77 5.80 -5.79
N GLN A 208 18.64 6.57 -6.87
CA GLN A 208 19.59 7.60 -7.28
C GLN A 208 18.84 8.89 -7.62
N LEU A 209 19.52 10.03 -7.50
CA LEU A 209 18.95 11.37 -7.66
C LEU A 209 19.86 12.22 -8.54
N ILE A 210 19.27 12.85 -9.56
CA ILE A 210 19.95 13.79 -10.48
C ILE A 210 19.24 15.15 -10.42
N THR A 211 19.89 16.15 -9.84
CA THR A 211 19.36 17.50 -9.67
C THR A 211 20.01 18.47 -10.66
N GLY A 212 19.34 18.69 -11.79
CA GLY A 212 19.82 19.59 -12.85
C GLY A 212 19.47 19.09 -14.24
N SER A 213 20.31 19.38 -15.24
CA SER A 213 20.09 18.92 -16.61
C SER A 213 20.47 17.44 -16.78
N ALA A 214 19.73 16.69 -17.59
CA ALA A 214 19.99 15.25 -17.80
C ALA A 214 19.85 14.87 -19.29
N ARG A 215 20.39 15.71 -20.18
CA ARG A 215 20.11 15.64 -21.64
C ARG A 215 20.42 14.28 -22.28
N THR A 216 21.46 13.60 -21.80
CA THR A 216 21.96 12.32 -22.36
C THR A 216 21.55 11.10 -21.54
N ILE A 217 20.66 11.26 -20.54
CA ILE A 217 20.22 10.15 -19.68
C ILE A 217 19.50 9.04 -20.46
N LEU A 218 18.92 9.36 -21.62
CA LEU A 218 18.20 8.41 -22.45
C LEU A 218 19.09 7.74 -23.52
N ASP A 219 20.36 8.11 -23.63
CA ASP A 219 21.23 7.64 -24.73
C ASP A 219 21.61 6.16 -24.57
N THR A 220 21.59 5.65 -23.34
CA THR A 220 22.06 4.30 -22.97
C THR A 220 21.01 3.50 -22.20
N VAL A 221 19.74 3.86 -22.35
CA VAL A 221 18.62 3.01 -21.88
C VAL A 221 18.57 1.71 -22.68
N GLU A 222 18.03 0.68 -22.07
CA GLU A 222 17.90 -0.69 -22.60
C GLU A 222 16.46 -1.18 -22.51
N SER A 223 16.11 -2.21 -23.28
CA SER A 223 14.75 -2.78 -23.33
C SER A 223 14.13 -3.22 -21.98
N GLN A 224 14.96 -3.38 -20.94
CA GLN A 224 14.52 -3.75 -19.58
C GLN A 224 14.29 -2.54 -18.66
N ASP A 225 14.68 -1.34 -19.08
CA ASP A 225 14.39 -0.13 -18.34
C ASP A 225 12.93 0.31 -18.52
N VAL A 226 12.48 1.23 -17.68
CA VAL A 226 11.18 1.90 -17.80
C VAL A 226 11.41 3.39 -17.64
N VAL A 227 10.84 4.20 -18.53
CA VAL A 227 10.88 5.66 -18.42
C VAL A 227 9.49 6.18 -18.11
N THR A 228 9.39 6.97 -17.05
CA THR A 228 8.14 7.58 -16.61
C THR A 228 8.32 9.09 -16.57
N PHE A 229 7.58 9.79 -17.42
CA PHE A 229 7.64 11.24 -17.57
C PHE A 229 6.35 11.92 -17.08
N THR A 230 6.50 12.96 -16.27
CA THR A 230 5.44 13.93 -15.97
C THR A 230 5.91 15.33 -16.34
N GLY A 231 5.15 16.05 -17.15
CA GLY A 231 5.45 17.43 -17.55
C GLY A 231 4.67 17.86 -18.79
N SER A 232 5.18 18.83 -19.55
CA SER A 232 4.43 19.32 -20.72
C SER A 232 4.32 18.29 -21.85
N ALA A 233 3.21 18.32 -22.58
CA ALA A 233 2.96 17.41 -23.70
C ALA A 233 4.04 17.51 -24.78
N THR A 234 4.54 18.73 -25.04
CA THR A 234 5.61 18.97 -26.01
C THR A 234 6.92 18.28 -25.60
N THR A 235 7.31 18.40 -24.33
CA THR A 235 8.53 17.76 -23.82
C THR A 235 8.37 16.24 -23.78
N GLY A 236 7.23 15.74 -23.30
CA GLY A 236 6.96 14.31 -23.25
C GLY A 236 7.02 13.65 -24.62
N ARG A 237 6.44 14.28 -25.66
CA ARG A 237 6.51 13.78 -27.04
C ARG A 237 7.93 13.76 -27.59
N LEU A 238 8.74 14.78 -27.29
CA LEU A 238 10.16 14.83 -27.69
C LEU A 238 10.97 13.69 -27.04
N LEU A 239 10.73 13.42 -25.75
CA LEU A 239 11.38 12.33 -25.04
C LEU A 239 10.89 10.96 -25.53
N LYS A 240 9.59 10.82 -25.80
CA LYS A 240 8.99 9.59 -26.33
C LYS A 240 9.50 9.25 -27.73
N SER A 241 9.83 10.25 -28.55
CA SER A 241 10.41 10.08 -29.87
C SER A 241 11.93 9.89 -29.87
N HIS A 242 12.56 9.82 -28.70
CA HIS A 242 14.00 9.61 -28.59
C HIS A 242 14.42 8.32 -29.30
N LYS A 243 15.44 8.40 -30.16
CA LYS A 243 15.88 7.30 -31.03
C LYS A 243 16.12 6.01 -30.25
N ARG A 244 16.83 6.09 -29.12
CA ARG A 244 17.14 4.93 -28.27
C ARG A 244 15.89 4.27 -27.67
N ILE A 245 14.88 5.05 -27.28
CA ILE A 245 13.61 4.54 -26.74
C ILE A 245 12.90 3.68 -27.79
N ILE A 246 12.89 4.14 -29.04
CA ILE A 246 12.27 3.44 -30.16
C ILE A 246 13.07 2.18 -30.52
N GLU A 247 14.40 2.29 -30.65
CA GLU A 247 15.28 1.17 -31.01
C GLU A 247 15.23 0.01 -30.01
N GLU A 248 15.24 0.32 -28.71
CA GLU A 248 15.19 -0.67 -27.63
C GLU A 248 13.74 -1.03 -27.22
N SER A 249 12.74 -0.39 -27.82
CA SER A 249 11.32 -0.54 -27.46
C SER A 249 11.07 -0.36 -25.95
N VAL A 250 11.73 0.63 -25.35
CA VAL A 250 11.65 0.89 -23.91
C VAL A 250 10.24 1.36 -23.55
N PRO A 251 9.57 0.75 -22.55
CA PRO A 251 8.32 1.27 -22.01
C PRO A 251 8.46 2.74 -21.59
N PHE A 252 7.65 3.61 -22.19
CA PHE A 252 7.61 5.03 -21.91
C PHE A 252 6.21 5.44 -21.44
N ASN A 253 6.05 5.67 -20.14
CA ASN A 253 4.83 6.21 -19.56
C ASN A 253 4.87 7.74 -19.59
N MET A 254 3.80 8.36 -20.07
CA MET A 254 3.71 9.81 -20.21
C MET A 254 2.43 10.30 -19.54
N GLU A 255 2.61 11.14 -18.52
CA GLU A 255 1.60 12.00 -17.95
C GLU A 255 1.89 13.44 -18.42
N ALA A 256 0.90 14.08 -19.03
CA ALA A 256 1.06 15.40 -19.62
C ALA A 256 -0.08 16.37 -19.27
N ASP A 257 0.00 17.58 -19.83
CA ASP A 257 -1.01 18.64 -19.77
C ASP A 257 -2.44 18.08 -19.91
N SER A 258 -3.40 18.62 -19.14
CA SER A 258 -4.75 18.07 -19.07
C SER A 258 -5.80 19.14 -18.78
N LEU A 259 -6.76 19.30 -19.69
CA LEU A 259 -7.89 20.21 -19.51
C LEU A 259 -9.05 19.51 -18.79
N ASN A 260 -8.86 19.24 -17.50
CA ASN A 260 -9.86 18.56 -16.68
C ASN A 260 -11.17 19.35 -16.61
N ALA A 261 -12.29 18.63 -16.60
CA ALA A 261 -13.63 19.20 -16.64
C ALA A 261 -14.41 18.95 -15.35
N SER A 262 -15.24 19.90 -14.94
CA SER A 262 -16.28 19.67 -13.93
C SER A 262 -17.63 20.10 -14.50
N VAL A 263 -18.59 19.19 -14.46
CA VAL A 263 -19.95 19.35 -14.99
C VAL A 263 -20.92 19.59 -13.84
N LEU A 264 -21.76 20.61 -13.95
CA LEU A 264 -22.92 20.78 -13.07
C LEU A 264 -24.11 20.08 -13.72
N GLY A 265 -24.72 19.09 -13.07
CA GLY A 265 -25.93 18.41 -13.55
C GLY A 265 -27.13 19.34 -13.59
N GLU A 266 -28.13 19.03 -14.42
CA GLU A 266 -29.32 19.87 -14.60
C GLU A 266 -30.19 19.96 -13.34
N ASP A 267 -30.11 18.95 -12.46
CA ASP A 267 -30.80 18.87 -11.18
C ASP A 267 -30.08 19.64 -10.04
N ALA A 268 -28.81 20.00 -10.24
CA ALA A 268 -28.00 20.72 -9.27
C ALA A 268 -28.27 22.23 -9.32
N LEU A 269 -29.43 22.64 -8.81
CA LEU A 269 -29.90 24.02 -8.81
C LEU A 269 -29.34 24.85 -7.63
N PRO A 270 -29.26 26.19 -7.74
CA PRO A 270 -28.95 27.03 -6.59
C PRO A 270 -29.85 26.72 -5.38
N GLY A 271 -29.24 26.52 -4.21
CA GLY A 271 -29.92 26.09 -3.00
C GLY A 271 -29.96 24.57 -2.78
N THR A 272 -29.51 23.76 -3.75
CA THR A 272 -29.26 22.33 -3.51
C THR A 272 -27.84 22.12 -2.97
N PRO A 273 -27.63 21.06 -2.16
CA PRO A 273 -26.28 20.65 -1.76
C PRO A 273 -25.32 20.44 -2.93
N GLU A 274 -25.78 19.91 -4.05
CA GLU A 274 -24.94 19.60 -5.22
C GLU A 274 -24.35 20.86 -5.84
N PHE A 275 -25.14 21.94 -5.92
CA PHE A 275 -24.64 23.24 -6.40
C PHE A 275 -23.56 23.80 -5.47
N ASP A 276 -23.79 23.78 -4.16
CA ASP A 276 -22.82 24.27 -3.17
C ASP A 276 -21.53 23.44 -3.19
N LEU A 277 -21.64 22.12 -3.34
CA LEU A 277 -20.51 21.21 -3.49
C LEU A 277 -19.74 21.48 -4.78
N PHE A 278 -20.43 21.69 -5.90
CA PHE A 278 -19.81 22.05 -7.17
C PHE A 278 -18.98 23.33 -7.07
N ILE A 279 -19.55 24.41 -6.53
CA ILE A 279 -18.84 25.69 -6.35
C ILE A 279 -17.63 25.52 -5.42
N LYS A 280 -17.80 24.79 -4.31
CA LYS A 280 -16.72 24.51 -3.37
C LYS A 280 -15.57 23.75 -4.04
N GLU A 281 -15.89 22.72 -4.83
CA GLU A 281 -14.90 21.89 -5.51
C GLU A 281 -14.13 22.67 -6.57
N VAL A 282 -14.84 23.42 -7.42
CA VAL A 282 -14.21 24.28 -8.44
C VAL A 282 -13.27 25.30 -7.80
N ARG A 283 -13.73 26.00 -6.75
CA ARG A 283 -12.89 26.96 -6.01
C ARG A 283 -11.65 26.28 -5.44
N ASN A 284 -11.79 25.11 -4.81
CA ASN A 284 -10.66 24.38 -4.22
C ASN A 284 -9.65 24.00 -5.31
N GLU A 285 -10.10 23.46 -6.43
CA GLU A 285 -9.20 23.02 -7.51
C GLU A 285 -8.51 24.18 -8.24
N MET A 286 -9.12 25.37 -8.28
CA MET A 286 -8.46 26.59 -8.75
C MET A 286 -7.36 27.09 -7.80
N THR A 287 -7.49 26.87 -6.48
CA THR A 287 -6.70 27.61 -5.48
C THR A 287 -5.67 26.76 -4.74
N VAL A 288 -5.93 25.46 -4.55
CA VAL A 288 -4.97 24.51 -3.98
C VAL A 288 -3.73 24.46 -4.88
N LYS A 289 -2.55 24.65 -4.27
CA LYS A 289 -1.25 24.85 -4.93
C LYS A 289 -1.24 25.96 -6.00
N CYS A 290 -2.09 26.98 -5.85
CA CYS A 290 -2.29 28.01 -6.87
C CYS A 290 -2.66 27.39 -8.24
N GLY A 291 -3.49 26.34 -8.22
CA GLY A 291 -3.96 25.63 -9.42
C GLY A 291 -2.87 24.85 -10.16
N GLN A 292 -1.66 24.70 -9.62
CA GLN A 292 -0.55 23.96 -10.24
C GLN A 292 -0.67 22.44 -10.05
N LYS A 293 -1.88 21.89 -10.20
CA LYS A 293 -2.10 20.44 -10.20
C LYS A 293 -2.46 20.01 -11.62
N CYS A 294 -1.85 18.91 -12.09
CA CYS A 294 -2.22 18.27 -13.35
C CYS A 294 -3.71 17.88 -13.39
N THR A 295 -4.30 17.62 -12.22
CA THR A 295 -5.72 17.29 -12.03
C THR A 295 -6.60 18.50 -11.68
N ALA A 296 -6.12 19.75 -11.74
CA ALA A 296 -6.97 20.91 -11.43
C ALA A 296 -8.06 21.10 -12.49
N ILE A 297 -9.25 21.56 -12.07
CA ILE A 297 -10.37 21.85 -12.97
C ILE A 297 -9.99 23.05 -13.85
N ARG A 298 -9.97 22.85 -15.17
CA ARG A 298 -9.71 23.91 -16.16
C ARG A 298 -10.99 24.38 -16.86
N ARG A 299 -11.97 23.48 -16.97
CA ARG A 299 -13.19 23.66 -17.74
C ARG A 299 -14.41 23.39 -16.86
N ILE A 300 -15.26 24.40 -16.70
CA ILE A 300 -16.46 24.37 -15.87
C ILE A 300 -17.65 24.33 -16.83
N ILE A 301 -18.31 23.18 -16.95
CA ILE A 301 -19.39 22.94 -17.91
C ILE A 301 -20.72 23.01 -17.15
N VAL A 302 -21.59 23.96 -17.51
CA VAL A 302 -22.80 24.26 -16.74
C VAL A 302 -24.02 24.41 -17.65
N PRO A 303 -25.25 24.11 -17.17
CA PRO A 303 -26.45 24.35 -17.95
C PRO A 303 -26.52 25.83 -18.37
N GLN A 304 -26.94 26.10 -19.60
CA GLN A 304 -26.94 27.48 -20.17
C GLN A 304 -27.73 28.49 -19.31
N ASN A 305 -28.78 28.04 -18.62
CA ASN A 305 -29.61 28.84 -17.74
C ASN A 305 -29.05 28.99 -16.31
N ARG A 306 -27.84 28.48 -16.03
CA ARG A 306 -27.14 28.50 -14.73
C ARG A 306 -25.77 29.18 -14.77
N VAL A 307 -25.34 29.66 -15.93
CA VAL A 307 -24.05 30.33 -16.11
C VAL A 307 -23.88 31.52 -15.14
N GLU A 308 -24.88 32.39 -15.04
CA GLU A 308 -24.84 33.56 -14.16
C GLU A 308 -24.81 33.17 -12.68
N ASP A 309 -25.66 32.22 -12.26
CA ASP A 309 -25.70 31.70 -10.90
C ASP A 309 -24.31 31.18 -10.46
N VAL A 310 -23.68 30.37 -11.32
CA VAL A 310 -22.34 29.82 -11.07
C VAL A 310 -21.27 30.90 -11.06
N GLN A 311 -21.30 31.83 -12.02
CA GLN A 311 -20.34 32.93 -12.09
C GLN A 311 -20.36 33.78 -10.81
N ILE A 312 -21.55 34.17 -10.34
CA ILE A 312 -21.71 34.98 -9.12
C ILE A 312 -21.26 34.20 -7.89
N ALA A 313 -21.69 32.94 -7.74
CA ALA A 313 -21.35 32.12 -6.58
C ALA A 313 -19.85 31.83 -6.51
N LEU A 314 -19.22 31.49 -7.64
CA LEU A 314 -17.79 31.21 -7.72
C LEU A 314 -16.96 32.47 -7.50
N GLY A 315 -17.33 33.61 -8.08
CA GLY A 315 -16.67 34.89 -7.83
C GLY A 315 -16.65 35.26 -6.34
N LYS A 316 -17.80 35.16 -5.65
CA LYS A 316 -17.90 35.37 -4.19
C LYS A 316 -17.07 34.38 -3.39
N ALA A 317 -16.90 33.16 -3.89
CA ALA A 317 -16.13 32.12 -3.21
C ALA A 317 -14.62 32.35 -3.38
N LEU A 318 -14.18 32.86 -4.54
CA LEU A 318 -12.80 33.21 -4.85
C LEU A 318 -12.35 34.51 -4.14
N ASP A 319 -13.25 35.49 -3.95
CA ASP A 319 -12.97 36.76 -3.26
C ASP A 319 -12.50 36.59 -1.80
N LYS A 320 -12.84 35.44 -1.20
CA LYS A 320 -12.44 35.09 0.17
C LYS A 320 -11.04 34.49 0.27
N ILE A 321 -10.35 34.31 -0.86
CA ILE A 321 -9.05 33.63 -0.90
C ILE A 321 -7.93 34.66 -0.73
N THR A 322 -7.36 34.68 0.46
CA THR A 322 -6.20 35.50 0.81
C THR A 322 -4.92 34.95 0.21
N ILE A 323 -4.14 35.83 -0.43
CA ILE A 323 -2.89 35.50 -1.12
C ILE A 323 -1.70 36.09 -0.35
N GLY A 324 -0.59 35.37 -0.19
CA GLY A 324 0.57 35.91 0.51
C GLY A 324 1.62 34.89 0.94
N ASP A 325 2.41 35.25 1.96
CA ASP A 325 3.42 34.34 2.52
C ASP A 325 2.74 33.12 3.19
N PRO A 326 3.02 31.89 2.72
CA PRO A 326 2.41 30.67 3.25
C PRO A 326 2.70 30.38 4.73
N ARG A 327 3.66 31.09 5.34
CA ARG A 327 3.95 31.00 6.78
C ARG A 327 2.89 31.67 7.66
N LEU A 328 2.07 32.54 7.09
CA LEU A 328 0.99 33.23 7.79
C LEU A 328 -0.29 32.39 7.80
N LYS A 329 -0.94 32.30 8.97
CA LYS A 329 -2.11 31.42 9.19
C LYS A 329 -3.34 31.86 8.42
N GLU A 330 -3.44 33.13 8.09
CA GLU A 330 -4.54 33.76 7.38
C GLU A 330 -4.45 33.56 5.87
N VAL A 331 -3.28 33.24 5.32
CA VAL A 331 -3.08 33.01 3.88
C VAL A 331 -3.72 31.68 3.47
N ARG A 332 -4.44 31.68 2.35
CA ARG A 332 -5.16 30.51 1.80
C ARG A 332 -4.60 30.04 0.47
N MET A 333 -3.94 30.92 -0.28
CA MET A 333 -3.23 30.59 -1.51
C MET A 333 -1.85 31.25 -1.49
N GLY A 334 -0.80 30.51 -1.82
CA GLY A 334 0.55 31.07 -1.93
C GLY A 334 0.87 31.54 -3.35
N ALA A 335 2.04 31.15 -3.86
CA ALA A 335 2.57 31.59 -5.15
C ALA A 335 2.63 30.43 -6.17
N LEU A 336 2.76 30.78 -7.45
CA LEU A 336 3.27 29.89 -8.47
C LEU A 336 4.75 29.58 -8.19
N VAL A 337 5.27 28.50 -8.77
CA VAL A 337 6.62 28.00 -8.45
C VAL A 337 7.75 28.94 -8.89
N SER A 338 7.53 29.78 -9.90
CA SER A 338 8.53 30.70 -10.43
C SER A 338 7.91 31.86 -11.20
N LYS A 339 8.67 32.94 -11.41
CA LYS A 339 8.24 34.06 -12.27
C LYS A 339 8.07 33.65 -13.73
N ASP A 340 8.87 32.72 -14.22
CA ASP A 340 8.69 32.20 -15.58
C ASP A 340 7.32 31.51 -15.73
N GLN A 341 6.85 30.81 -14.68
CA GLN A 341 5.50 30.25 -14.68
C GLN A 341 4.42 31.32 -14.59
N VAL A 342 4.64 32.43 -13.88
CA VAL A 342 3.72 33.58 -13.91
C VAL A 342 3.60 34.11 -15.34
N THR A 343 4.71 34.32 -16.05
CA THR A 343 4.71 34.78 -17.44
C THR A 343 3.97 33.81 -18.35
N GLU A 344 4.28 32.51 -18.29
CA GLU A 344 3.60 31.49 -19.09
C GLU A 344 2.09 31.50 -18.84
N VAL A 345 1.64 31.50 -17.57
CA VAL A 345 0.21 31.51 -17.24
C VAL A 345 -0.47 32.78 -17.77
N ARG A 346 0.17 33.96 -17.64
CA ARG A 346 -0.36 35.21 -18.19
C ARG A 346 -0.53 35.14 -19.70
N ASP A 347 0.45 34.61 -20.42
CA ASP A 347 0.41 34.48 -21.87
C ASP A 347 -0.72 33.55 -22.31
N ARG A 348 -0.92 32.43 -21.60
CA ARG A 348 -2.04 31.50 -21.84
C ARG A 348 -3.39 32.15 -21.54
N VAL A 349 -3.52 32.93 -20.47
CA VAL A 349 -4.76 33.67 -20.17
C VAL A 349 -5.05 34.69 -21.27
N GLN A 350 -4.05 35.44 -21.74
CA GLN A 350 -4.22 36.40 -22.84
C GLN A 350 -4.65 35.73 -24.15
N GLU A 351 -4.17 34.51 -24.41
CA GLU A 351 -4.61 33.71 -25.55
C GLU A 351 -6.08 33.31 -25.43
N LEU A 352 -6.48 32.78 -24.26
CA LEU A 352 -7.88 32.42 -23.98
C LEU A 352 -8.81 33.65 -24.01
N ALA A 353 -8.33 34.79 -23.54
CA ALA A 353 -9.09 36.05 -23.47
C ALA A 353 -9.39 36.67 -24.85
N LYS A 354 -8.86 36.12 -25.95
CA LYS A 354 -9.22 36.53 -27.31
C LYS A 354 -10.68 36.22 -27.65
N THR A 355 -11.26 35.18 -27.04
CA THR A 355 -12.65 34.78 -27.26
C THR A 355 -13.45 34.64 -25.96
N ALA A 356 -12.80 34.26 -24.85
CA ALA A 356 -13.42 34.17 -23.54
C ALA A 356 -13.32 35.49 -22.77
N SER A 357 -14.37 35.87 -22.05
CA SER A 357 -14.37 37.06 -21.19
C SER A 357 -13.79 36.74 -19.82
N ILE A 358 -12.88 37.58 -19.29
CA ILE A 358 -12.47 37.49 -17.89
C ILE A 358 -13.63 38.02 -17.03
N VAL A 359 -14.23 37.17 -16.21
CA VAL A 359 -15.41 37.47 -15.38
C VAL A 359 -15.09 37.59 -13.89
N TYR A 360 -13.89 37.18 -13.48
CA TYR A 360 -13.33 37.44 -12.15
C TYR A 360 -11.80 37.45 -12.20
N GLY A 361 -11.18 38.30 -11.38
CA GLY A 361 -9.73 38.44 -11.26
C GLY A 361 -9.13 39.52 -12.16
N ASP A 362 -7.87 39.87 -11.90
CA ASP A 362 -7.10 40.87 -12.63
C ASP A 362 -5.66 40.31 -12.78
N LEU A 363 -5.10 40.39 -13.99
CA LEU A 363 -3.73 39.93 -14.24
C LEU A 363 -2.71 40.90 -13.66
N ASP A 364 -2.99 42.21 -13.66
CA ASP A 364 -2.01 43.25 -13.36
C ASP A 364 -2.06 43.71 -11.90
N LYS A 365 -3.17 43.44 -11.20
CA LYS A 365 -3.35 43.81 -9.79
C LYS A 365 -3.35 42.58 -8.90
N ILE A 366 -2.47 42.59 -7.92
CA ILE A 366 -2.40 41.58 -6.88
C ILE A 366 -2.05 42.20 -5.54
N GLU A 367 -2.81 41.83 -4.52
CA GLU A 367 -2.58 42.21 -3.13
C GLU A 367 -2.09 40.98 -2.37
N THR A 368 -0.99 41.13 -1.63
CA THR A 368 -0.36 40.05 -0.88
C THR A 368 -0.24 40.39 0.60
N ILE A 369 -0.49 39.41 1.45
CA ILE A 369 -0.29 39.51 2.90
C ILE A 369 1.11 39.01 3.25
N GLY A 370 1.91 39.83 3.91
CA GLY A 370 3.23 39.43 4.41
C GLY A 370 4.31 39.17 3.36
N ALA A 371 4.05 39.45 2.08
CA ALA A 371 5.00 39.26 0.99
C ALA A 371 5.00 40.45 0.02
N ASP A 372 6.12 40.66 -0.68
CA ASP A 372 6.23 41.65 -1.76
C ASP A 372 5.77 41.03 -3.09
N ALA A 373 4.58 41.46 -3.55
CA ALA A 373 3.97 40.98 -4.78
C ALA A 373 4.86 41.10 -6.03
N LYS A 374 5.78 42.10 -6.08
CA LYS A 374 6.68 42.29 -7.22
C LYS A 374 7.87 41.34 -7.19
N LYS A 375 8.26 40.86 -6.00
CA LYS A 375 9.39 39.95 -5.83
C LYS A 375 8.98 38.49 -5.96
N GLY A 376 7.86 38.10 -5.37
CA GLY A 376 7.33 36.74 -5.46
C GLY A 376 6.67 36.42 -6.80
N ALA A 377 6.35 35.15 -6.99
CA ALA A 377 5.69 34.60 -8.18
C ALA A 377 4.17 34.48 -7.98
N PHE A 378 3.53 35.58 -7.58
CA PHE A 378 2.10 35.58 -7.25
C PHE A 378 1.22 35.83 -8.48
N LEU A 379 0.02 35.24 -8.49
CA LEU A 379 -1.02 35.49 -9.49
C LEU A 379 -2.41 35.36 -8.84
N SER A 380 -3.31 36.28 -9.17
CA SER A 380 -4.71 36.26 -8.71
C SER A 380 -5.48 35.13 -9.42
N PRO A 381 -6.49 34.49 -8.79
CA PRO A 381 -7.35 33.56 -9.49
C PRO A 381 -8.06 34.26 -10.66
N ILE A 382 -8.02 33.67 -11.84
CA ILE A 382 -8.67 34.19 -13.05
C ILE A 382 -9.79 33.24 -13.47
N LEU A 383 -11.02 33.75 -13.50
CA LEU A 383 -12.16 33.01 -14.03
C LEU A 383 -12.55 33.61 -15.38
N LEU A 384 -12.55 32.77 -16.42
CA LEU A 384 -13.03 33.16 -17.73
C LEU A 384 -14.43 32.59 -18.00
N ARG A 385 -15.11 33.13 -19.01
CA ARG A 385 -16.37 32.63 -19.54
C ARG A 385 -16.31 32.60 -21.06
N GLU A 386 -16.53 31.44 -21.65
CA GLU A 386 -16.65 31.26 -23.10
C GLU A 386 -18.10 30.93 -23.44
N ASP A 387 -18.78 31.88 -24.09
CA ASP A 387 -20.21 31.78 -24.39
C ASP A 387 -20.49 30.87 -25.62
N ASN A 388 -19.49 30.61 -26.47
CA ASN A 388 -19.63 29.79 -27.68
C ASN A 388 -18.59 28.64 -27.73
N PRO A 389 -18.58 27.72 -26.75
CA PRO A 389 -17.51 26.74 -26.56
C PRO A 389 -17.42 25.65 -27.64
N PHE A 390 -18.44 25.52 -28.50
CA PHE A 390 -18.40 24.63 -29.68
C PHE A 390 -17.75 25.27 -30.91
N ILE A 391 -17.61 26.60 -30.93
CA ILE A 391 -17.05 27.36 -32.05
C ILE A 391 -15.64 27.84 -31.68
N ASN A 392 -15.49 28.41 -30.49
CA ASN A 392 -14.23 28.95 -30.00
C ASN A 392 -13.44 27.84 -29.29
N LEU A 393 -12.49 27.25 -30.01
CA LEU A 393 -11.82 26.02 -29.56
C LEU A 393 -10.63 26.24 -28.60
N ALA A 394 -10.18 27.48 -28.41
CA ALA A 394 -9.00 27.78 -27.57
C ALA A 394 -9.12 27.22 -26.14
N VAL A 395 -10.31 27.30 -25.54
CA VAL A 395 -10.61 26.76 -24.21
C VAL A 395 -10.47 25.24 -24.10
N HIS A 396 -10.47 24.55 -25.24
CA HIS A 396 -10.28 23.10 -25.34
C HIS A 396 -8.87 22.73 -25.78
N GLU A 397 -7.98 23.68 -26.05
CA GLU A 397 -6.64 23.46 -26.63
C GLU A 397 -5.51 24.03 -25.77
N THR A 398 -5.79 25.12 -25.05
CA THR A 398 -4.79 25.91 -24.34
C THR A 398 -4.97 25.75 -22.83
N GLU A 399 -3.96 25.22 -22.15
CA GLU A 399 -3.94 25.12 -20.69
C GLU A 399 -3.14 26.29 -20.07
N ALA A 400 -3.78 27.03 -19.16
CA ALA A 400 -3.11 27.94 -18.26
C ALA A 400 -2.83 27.22 -16.93
N PHE A 401 -1.58 26.76 -16.72
CA PHE A 401 -1.19 25.94 -15.57
C PHE A 401 -1.03 26.76 -14.26
N GLY A 402 -2.13 27.35 -13.81
CA GLY A 402 -2.20 28.18 -12.61
C GLY A 402 -3.63 28.25 -12.07
N PRO A 403 -4.00 29.29 -11.32
CA PRO A 403 -5.33 29.43 -10.71
C PRO A 403 -6.36 29.94 -11.73
N VAL A 404 -6.52 29.21 -12.85
CA VAL A 404 -7.31 29.62 -14.02
C VAL A 404 -8.29 28.53 -14.42
N SER A 405 -9.55 28.92 -14.63
CA SER A 405 -10.61 28.06 -15.19
C SER A 405 -11.58 28.85 -16.05
N THR A 406 -12.29 28.17 -16.95
CA THR A 406 -13.27 28.78 -17.87
C THR A 406 -14.66 28.16 -17.73
N ILE A 407 -15.69 28.98 -17.54
CA ILE A 407 -17.11 28.59 -17.57
C ILE A 407 -17.59 28.46 -19.02
N MET A 408 -18.34 27.39 -19.30
CA MET A 408 -18.89 27.05 -20.61
C MET A 408 -20.33 26.55 -20.49
N PRO A 409 -21.29 27.11 -21.25
CA PRO A 409 -22.68 26.65 -21.25
C PRO A 409 -22.88 25.35 -22.05
N TYR A 410 -23.86 24.56 -21.65
CA TYR A 410 -24.41 23.44 -22.43
C TYR A 410 -25.96 23.42 -22.37
N LYS A 411 -26.62 22.78 -23.34
CA LYS A 411 -28.10 22.70 -23.42
C LYS A 411 -28.71 21.42 -22.89
N ASN A 412 -28.02 20.30 -23.01
CA ASN A 412 -28.40 18.98 -22.53
C ASN A 412 -27.17 18.14 -22.17
N LEU A 413 -27.38 16.99 -21.52
CA LEU A 413 -26.28 16.13 -21.07
C LEU A 413 -25.35 15.66 -22.21
N ASP A 414 -25.87 15.43 -23.41
CA ASP A 414 -25.06 15.06 -24.59
C ASP A 414 -24.07 16.16 -24.97
N GLU A 415 -24.49 17.42 -24.94
CA GLU A 415 -23.60 18.56 -25.11
C GLU A 415 -22.56 18.64 -24.00
N ALA A 416 -22.93 18.37 -22.73
CA ALA A 416 -21.97 18.36 -21.62
C ALA A 416 -20.91 17.26 -21.76
N ILE A 417 -21.32 16.05 -22.20
CA ILE A 417 -20.41 14.94 -22.51
C ILE A 417 -19.49 15.33 -23.67
N THR A 418 -20.04 15.88 -24.75
CA THR A 418 -19.27 16.31 -25.91
C THR A 418 -18.23 17.36 -25.52
N LEU A 419 -18.63 18.38 -24.77
CA LEU A 419 -17.70 19.39 -24.25
C LEU A 419 -16.63 18.76 -23.37
N ALA A 420 -16.96 17.84 -22.45
CA ALA A 420 -15.96 17.16 -21.64
C ALA A 420 -14.91 16.42 -22.51
N GLN A 421 -15.35 15.73 -23.56
CA GLN A 421 -14.49 15.02 -24.52
C GLN A 421 -13.62 15.96 -25.38
N MET A 422 -14.07 17.18 -25.67
CA MET A 422 -13.32 18.16 -26.47
C MET A 422 -11.96 18.57 -25.87
N GLY A 423 -11.70 18.25 -24.60
CA GLY A 423 -10.35 18.32 -24.01
C GLY A 423 -9.31 17.39 -24.68
N LYS A 424 -9.75 16.49 -25.57
CA LYS A 424 -8.94 15.53 -26.34
C LYS A 424 -8.19 14.53 -25.44
N GLY A 425 -8.85 14.10 -24.36
CA GLY A 425 -8.32 13.17 -23.37
C GLY A 425 -7.71 13.89 -22.17
N SER A 426 -8.30 13.66 -20.98
CA SER A 426 -7.95 14.33 -19.73
C SER A 426 -7.63 13.30 -18.63
N LEU A 427 -6.90 13.73 -17.61
CA LEU A 427 -6.64 12.92 -16.42
C LEU A 427 -7.92 12.63 -15.64
N VAL A 428 -8.73 13.68 -15.42
CA VAL A 428 -9.95 13.56 -14.60
C VAL A 428 -11.09 14.45 -15.10
N SER A 429 -12.32 13.99 -14.88
CA SER A 429 -13.49 14.88 -14.83
C SER A 429 -14.34 14.66 -13.59
N SER A 430 -15.27 15.57 -13.33
CA SER A 430 -16.33 15.40 -12.34
C SER A 430 -17.71 15.79 -12.86
N ILE A 431 -18.75 15.26 -12.23
CA ILE A 431 -20.14 15.72 -12.39
C ILE A 431 -20.80 15.88 -11.02
N ALA A 432 -21.44 17.02 -10.77
CA ALA A 432 -22.24 17.24 -9.56
C ALA A 432 -23.73 17.04 -9.85
N THR A 433 -24.34 16.00 -9.29
CA THR A 433 -25.74 15.62 -9.51
C THR A 433 -26.21 14.68 -8.39
N ASN A 434 -27.49 14.71 -8.06
CA ASN A 434 -28.12 13.77 -7.14
C ASN A 434 -29.04 12.77 -7.88
N ASP A 435 -28.95 12.70 -9.21
CA ASP A 435 -29.65 11.73 -10.04
C ASP A 435 -28.68 10.66 -10.56
N ASP A 436 -28.86 9.42 -10.10
CA ASP A 436 -28.03 8.28 -10.50
C ASP A 436 -28.11 7.96 -12.01
N LYS A 437 -29.20 8.35 -12.70
CA LYS A 437 -29.31 8.19 -14.15
C LYS A 437 -28.41 9.17 -14.87
N ILE A 438 -28.43 10.45 -14.47
CA ILE A 438 -27.52 11.48 -15.01
C ILE A 438 -26.07 11.09 -14.73
N ALA A 439 -25.77 10.66 -13.50
CA ALA A 439 -24.43 10.21 -13.13
C ALA A 439 -23.96 9.03 -13.99
N LYS A 440 -24.78 7.98 -14.13
CA LYS A 440 -24.45 6.81 -14.96
C LYS A 440 -24.25 7.19 -16.43
N GLU A 441 -25.16 7.98 -16.99
CA GLU A 441 -25.13 8.38 -18.39
C GLU A 441 -23.89 9.24 -18.70
N TYR A 442 -23.56 10.19 -17.84
CA TYR A 442 -22.31 10.95 -17.98
C TYR A 442 -21.08 10.06 -17.87
N VAL A 443 -20.98 9.25 -16.80
CA VAL A 443 -19.79 8.42 -16.53
C VAL A 443 -19.50 7.48 -17.69
N ILE A 444 -20.50 6.72 -18.15
CA ILE A 444 -20.30 5.73 -19.22
C ILE A 444 -19.89 6.38 -20.53
N ASN A 445 -20.52 7.51 -20.90
CA ASN A 445 -20.26 8.16 -22.18
C ASN A 445 -19.03 9.07 -22.17
N ALA A 446 -18.59 9.58 -21.02
CA ALA A 446 -17.38 10.41 -20.91
C ALA A 446 -16.10 9.62 -20.61
N ALA A 447 -16.19 8.40 -20.06
CA ALA A 447 -15.04 7.64 -19.56
C ALA A 447 -13.96 7.33 -20.62
N THR A 448 -14.32 7.21 -21.90
CA THR A 448 -13.35 6.96 -22.98
C THR A 448 -12.30 8.06 -23.13
N HIS A 449 -12.56 9.24 -22.55
CA HIS A 449 -11.68 10.41 -22.61
C HIS A 449 -11.11 10.82 -21.24
N HIS A 450 -11.36 10.06 -20.17
CA HIS A 450 -10.95 10.42 -18.81
C HIS A 450 -10.41 9.20 -18.07
N GLY A 451 -9.22 9.29 -17.48
CA GLY A 451 -8.69 8.18 -16.67
C GLY A 451 -9.40 8.03 -15.31
N ARG A 452 -10.04 9.09 -14.83
CA ARG A 452 -10.85 9.10 -13.62
C ARG A 452 -12.08 10.00 -13.76
N ILE A 453 -13.22 9.58 -13.21
CA ILE A 453 -14.42 10.42 -13.10
C ILE A 453 -14.89 10.43 -11.65
N LEU A 454 -15.15 11.62 -11.09
CA LEU A 454 -15.73 11.80 -9.76
C LEU A 454 -17.20 12.25 -9.87
N VAL A 455 -18.12 11.47 -9.30
CA VAL A 455 -19.53 11.87 -9.14
C VAL A 455 -19.70 12.54 -7.79
N ILE A 456 -20.06 13.82 -7.77
CA ILE A 456 -20.17 14.67 -6.58
C ILE A 456 -21.64 14.75 -6.17
N ASN A 457 -21.96 14.31 -4.96
CA ASN A 457 -23.29 14.46 -4.37
C ASN A 457 -23.22 14.59 -2.84
N ARG A 458 -24.36 14.87 -2.21
CA ARG A 458 -24.46 15.05 -0.75
C ARG A 458 -24.07 13.82 0.08
N ASP A 459 -24.20 12.62 -0.48
CA ASP A 459 -23.98 11.36 0.25
C ASP A 459 -22.48 11.03 0.37
N MET A 460 -21.69 11.31 -0.68
CA MET A 460 -20.23 11.13 -0.67
C MET A 460 -19.46 12.31 -0.04
N ALA A 461 -20.07 13.49 0.05
CA ALA A 461 -19.36 14.75 0.32
C ALA A 461 -18.55 14.77 1.63
N LYS A 462 -18.98 14.03 2.65
CA LYS A 462 -18.31 13.99 3.97
C LYS A 462 -16.98 13.22 3.93
N GLU A 463 -16.86 12.25 3.05
CA GLU A 463 -15.71 11.33 2.96
C GLU A 463 -14.93 11.47 1.65
N SER A 464 -15.41 12.33 0.74
CA SER A 464 -14.76 12.60 -0.55
C SER A 464 -13.32 13.08 -0.38
N THR A 465 -12.43 12.50 -1.17
CA THR A 465 -11.03 12.91 -1.26
C THR A 465 -10.81 14.08 -2.21
N GLY A 466 -11.86 14.49 -2.94
CA GLY A 466 -11.83 15.59 -3.91
C GLY A 466 -11.40 15.17 -5.32
N HIS A 467 -11.66 16.06 -6.27
CA HIS A 467 -11.35 15.94 -7.69
C HIS A 467 -9.84 15.83 -7.93
N GLY A 468 -9.05 16.71 -7.31
CA GLY A 468 -7.63 16.82 -7.58
C GLY A 468 -6.71 16.05 -6.64
N SER A 469 -7.18 14.96 -6.03
CA SER A 469 -6.40 14.08 -5.16
C SER A 469 -6.32 12.67 -5.77
N PRO A 470 -5.26 12.34 -6.53
CA PRO A 470 -5.06 10.99 -7.04
C PRO A 470 -4.81 10.00 -5.89
N LEU A 471 -5.61 8.93 -5.82
CA LEU A 471 -5.50 7.93 -4.76
C LEU A 471 -4.64 6.75 -5.20
N PRO A 472 -3.70 6.23 -4.37
CA PRO A 472 -2.77 5.17 -4.76
C PRO A 472 -3.43 3.88 -5.29
N SER A 473 -4.67 3.61 -4.89
CA SER A 473 -5.47 2.46 -5.31
C SER A 473 -6.23 2.68 -6.63
N LEU A 474 -6.35 3.92 -7.09
CA LEU A 474 -7.07 4.30 -8.32
C LEU A 474 -6.08 4.71 -9.41
N VAL A 475 -6.45 4.48 -10.66
CA VAL A 475 -5.61 4.86 -11.81
C VAL A 475 -5.44 6.37 -11.83
N HIS A 476 -4.19 6.82 -11.99
CA HIS A 476 -3.84 8.21 -12.31
C HIS A 476 -3.20 8.22 -13.69
N GLY A 477 -3.77 8.98 -14.61
CA GLY A 477 -3.43 8.89 -16.03
C GLY A 477 -4.64 9.23 -16.90
N GLY A 478 -4.48 9.21 -18.20
CA GLY A 478 -5.57 9.55 -19.12
C GLY A 478 -5.17 9.44 -20.59
N PRO A 479 -6.14 9.23 -21.49
CA PRO A 479 -5.87 9.06 -22.92
C PRO A 479 -5.46 10.39 -23.58
N GLY A 480 -5.02 10.32 -24.84
CA GLY A 480 -4.87 11.49 -25.71
C GLY A 480 -3.89 12.53 -25.16
N ARG A 481 -4.37 13.75 -24.90
CA ARG A 481 -3.54 14.89 -24.44
C ARG A 481 -2.87 14.61 -23.10
N ALA A 482 -3.58 14.00 -22.17
CA ALA A 482 -3.06 13.60 -20.86
C ALA A 482 -1.89 12.59 -20.93
N GLY A 483 -1.63 12.02 -22.11
CA GLY A 483 -0.37 11.35 -22.45
C GLY A 483 -0.52 9.86 -22.79
N GLY A 484 -1.66 9.26 -22.45
CA GLY A 484 -1.97 7.84 -22.69
C GLY A 484 -1.35 6.90 -21.66
N GLY A 485 -0.68 7.43 -20.65
CA GLY A 485 -0.08 6.66 -19.56
C GLY A 485 -1.06 6.29 -18.45
N GLU A 486 -0.66 5.31 -17.63
CA GLU A 486 -1.31 4.92 -16.39
C GLU A 486 -0.25 4.79 -15.27
N GLU A 487 -0.58 5.33 -14.11
CA GLU A 487 0.19 5.29 -12.88
C GLU A 487 -0.74 4.89 -11.73
N MET A 488 -0.15 4.54 -10.58
CA MET A 488 -0.90 4.17 -9.37
C MET A 488 -1.85 2.97 -9.62
N GLY A 489 -3.16 3.05 -9.37
CA GLY A 489 -4.10 1.95 -9.70
C GLY A 489 -3.91 0.67 -8.88
N GLY A 490 -3.30 0.76 -7.70
CA GLY A 490 -3.01 -0.36 -6.83
C GLY A 490 -2.02 -1.34 -7.47
N MET A 491 -2.44 -2.60 -7.64
CA MET A 491 -1.59 -3.60 -8.31
C MET A 491 -1.29 -3.23 -9.77
N ARG A 492 -2.11 -2.43 -10.44
CA ARG A 492 -1.90 -2.07 -11.86
C ARG A 492 -0.58 -1.34 -12.06
N GLY A 493 -0.30 -0.33 -11.25
CA GLY A 493 0.94 0.47 -11.30
C GLY A 493 2.20 -0.37 -11.08
N ILE A 494 2.15 -1.33 -10.14
CA ILE A 494 3.26 -2.26 -9.87
C ILE A 494 3.54 -3.11 -11.12
N LYS A 495 2.50 -3.55 -11.84
CA LYS A 495 2.64 -4.43 -13.01
C LYS A 495 3.36 -3.77 -14.18
N HIS A 496 3.38 -2.43 -14.31
CA HIS A 496 4.15 -1.75 -15.35
C HIS A 496 5.66 -2.00 -15.25
N TYR A 497 6.16 -2.29 -14.05
CA TYR A 497 7.57 -2.56 -13.77
C TYR A 497 7.90 -4.06 -13.77
N LEU A 498 6.93 -4.92 -14.07
CA LEU A 498 7.10 -6.36 -14.22
C LEU A 498 7.07 -6.75 -15.70
N GLN A 499 7.70 -7.87 -16.02
CA GLN A 499 7.59 -8.53 -17.32
C GLN A 499 6.58 -9.67 -17.22
N ARG A 500 5.47 -9.55 -17.96
CA ARG A 500 4.51 -10.65 -18.11
C ARG A 500 5.06 -11.71 -19.07
N THR A 501 4.93 -12.97 -18.68
CA THR A 501 5.35 -14.11 -19.46
C THR A 501 4.32 -15.22 -19.34
N ALA A 502 3.80 -15.70 -20.47
CA ALA A 502 3.04 -16.93 -20.51
C ALA A 502 4.01 -18.11 -20.42
N ILE A 503 3.84 -18.93 -19.39
CA ILE A 503 4.56 -20.20 -19.24
C ILE A 503 3.62 -21.33 -19.60
N GLN A 504 4.15 -22.36 -20.24
CA GLN A 504 3.40 -23.55 -20.66
C GLN A 504 4.13 -24.80 -20.20
N GLY A 505 3.40 -25.82 -19.80
CA GLY A 505 4.01 -27.06 -19.34
C GLY A 505 3.00 -28.03 -18.75
N SER A 506 3.52 -29.07 -18.10
CA SER A 506 2.69 -29.99 -17.34
C SER A 506 2.20 -29.33 -16.04
N PRO A 507 1.02 -29.72 -15.51
CA PRO A 507 0.53 -29.22 -14.23
C PRO A 507 1.53 -29.36 -13.09
N THR A 508 2.28 -30.48 -13.05
CA THR A 508 3.34 -30.71 -12.07
C THR A 508 4.43 -29.64 -12.15
N THR A 509 4.94 -29.37 -13.35
CA THR A 509 6.03 -28.40 -13.53
C THR A 509 5.53 -26.98 -13.24
N LEU A 510 4.32 -26.64 -13.69
CA LEU A 510 3.74 -25.34 -13.38
C LEU A 510 3.48 -25.17 -11.88
N THR A 511 3.14 -26.24 -11.14
CA THR A 511 3.02 -26.19 -9.67
C THR A 511 4.32 -25.77 -9.00
N GLU A 512 5.46 -26.32 -9.43
CA GLU A 512 6.77 -25.94 -8.89
C GLU A 512 7.15 -24.51 -9.28
N ILE A 513 6.83 -24.08 -10.52
CA ILE A 513 7.13 -22.71 -10.98
C ILE A 513 6.24 -21.67 -10.30
N THR A 514 4.96 -21.93 -10.06
CA THR A 514 4.04 -20.94 -9.50
C THR A 514 4.00 -20.98 -7.98
N GLY A 515 4.40 -22.10 -7.36
CA GLY A 515 4.11 -22.38 -5.95
C GLY A 515 2.61 -22.51 -5.67
N ILE A 516 1.81 -22.82 -6.69
CA ILE A 516 0.37 -23.03 -6.62
C ILE A 516 0.07 -24.39 -7.27
N TYR A 517 -0.47 -25.33 -6.49
CA TYR A 517 -0.88 -26.63 -7.00
C TYR A 517 -1.91 -26.48 -8.11
N GLN A 518 -1.65 -27.18 -9.21
CA GLN A 518 -2.54 -27.28 -10.36
C GLN A 518 -3.27 -28.63 -10.31
N PRO A 519 -4.58 -28.68 -10.65
CA PRO A 519 -5.28 -29.96 -10.82
C PRO A 519 -4.53 -30.89 -11.80
N ASN A 520 -4.57 -32.20 -11.54
CA ASN A 520 -3.83 -33.23 -12.30
C ASN A 520 -2.29 -33.15 -12.21
N ALA A 521 -1.73 -32.31 -11.35
CA ALA A 521 -0.32 -32.35 -11.00
C ALA A 521 -0.02 -33.61 -10.17
N ALA A 522 1.27 -33.97 -10.10
CA ALA A 522 1.71 -35.06 -9.23
C ALA A 522 1.49 -34.68 -7.76
N TYR A 523 0.85 -35.56 -7.01
CA TYR A 523 0.71 -35.42 -5.56
C TYR A 523 2.06 -35.65 -4.86
N LYS A 524 2.30 -34.90 -3.80
CA LYS A 524 3.41 -35.14 -2.85
C LYS A 524 2.80 -35.77 -1.60
N GLU A 525 2.81 -37.10 -1.50
CA GLU A 525 2.21 -37.81 -0.36
C GLU A 525 2.86 -37.36 0.96
N ALA A 526 2.03 -36.95 1.92
CA ALA A 526 2.50 -36.49 3.21
C ALA A 526 2.80 -37.70 4.14
N PRO A 527 3.97 -37.75 4.83
CA PRO A 527 4.28 -38.81 5.78
C PRO A 527 3.31 -38.89 6.96
N GLU A 528 2.72 -37.76 7.32
CA GLU A 528 1.73 -37.62 8.37
C GLU A 528 0.54 -36.82 7.86
N HIS A 529 -0.54 -36.76 8.65
CA HIS A 529 -1.70 -35.95 8.33
C HIS A 529 -1.30 -34.47 8.10
N PRO A 530 -1.63 -33.83 6.96
CA PRO A 530 -1.15 -32.49 6.61
C PRO A 530 -1.48 -31.40 7.65
N PHE A 531 -2.60 -31.51 8.37
CA PHE A 531 -2.98 -30.59 9.46
C PHE A 531 -2.12 -30.68 10.74
N LYS A 532 -1.19 -31.63 10.83
CA LYS A 532 -0.22 -31.68 11.92
C LYS A 532 1.02 -30.82 11.68
N TYR A 533 1.23 -30.37 10.45
CA TYR A 533 2.41 -29.60 10.07
C TYR A 533 2.20 -28.12 10.37
N HIS A 534 3.29 -27.45 10.75
CA HIS A 534 3.33 -25.99 10.83
C HIS A 534 3.41 -25.39 9.42
N TRP A 535 3.10 -24.10 9.32
CA TRP A 535 2.99 -23.40 8.03
C TRP A 535 4.27 -23.51 7.15
N GLU A 536 5.45 -23.53 7.76
CA GLU A 536 6.75 -23.67 7.07
C GLU A 536 6.93 -25.04 6.40
N ASP A 537 6.48 -26.12 7.05
CA ASP A 537 6.67 -27.50 6.58
C ASP A 537 5.70 -27.92 5.47
N ILE A 538 4.59 -27.19 5.34
CA ILE A 538 3.59 -27.45 4.31
C ILE A 538 4.13 -26.94 2.97
N GLN A 539 3.96 -27.72 1.90
CA GLN A 539 4.35 -27.31 0.55
C GLN A 539 3.20 -27.51 -0.45
N PRO A 540 3.09 -26.66 -1.48
CA PRO A 540 2.16 -26.89 -2.59
C PRO A 540 2.31 -28.31 -3.16
N GLY A 541 1.18 -28.98 -3.33
CA GLY A 541 1.09 -30.39 -3.76
C GLY A 541 1.17 -31.42 -2.64
N MET A 542 1.49 -31.04 -1.39
CA MET A 542 1.41 -31.94 -0.23
C MET A 542 -0.03 -32.47 -0.08
N SER A 543 -0.22 -33.78 -0.15
CA SER A 543 -1.53 -34.41 -0.28
C SER A 543 -1.77 -35.51 0.75
N LEU A 544 -3.04 -35.68 1.12
CA LEU A 544 -3.58 -36.80 1.89
C LEU A 544 -4.71 -37.45 1.12
N LYS A 545 -4.63 -38.77 0.90
CA LYS A 545 -5.78 -39.59 0.51
C LYS A 545 -6.47 -40.13 1.76
N THR A 546 -7.75 -39.81 1.94
CA THR A 546 -8.52 -40.26 3.11
C THR A 546 -8.97 -41.72 2.97
N HIS A 547 -9.47 -42.29 4.06
CA HIS A 547 -10.31 -43.48 4.01
C HIS A 547 -11.68 -43.17 3.35
N LYS A 548 -12.46 -44.22 3.06
CA LYS A 548 -13.75 -44.13 2.35
C LYS A 548 -14.93 -43.99 3.31
N ARG A 549 -16.01 -43.35 2.86
CA ARG A 549 -17.32 -43.32 3.53
C ARG A 549 -18.44 -43.60 2.52
N THR A 550 -19.35 -44.50 2.86
CA THR A 550 -20.57 -44.78 2.09
C THR A 550 -21.71 -43.90 2.59
N PHE A 551 -22.44 -43.26 1.68
CA PHE A 551 -23.60 -42.43 2.00
C PHE A 551 -24.87 -43.28 1.99
N THR A 552 -25.63 -43.27 3.07
CA THR A 552 -26.87 -44.03 3.18
C THR A 552 -28.09 -43.14 3.00
N ASP A 553 -29.25 -43.73 2.72
CA ASP A 553 -30.51 -42.98 2.69
C ASP A 553 -30.80 -42.28 4.03
N THR A 554 -30.42 -42.93 5.14
CA THR A 554 -30.52 -42.34 6.48
C THR A 554 -29.61 -41.12 6.64
N ASP A 555 -28.40 -41.11 6.09
CA ASP A 555 -27.55 -39.93 6.11
C ASP A 555 -28.21 -38.74 5.39
N ILE A 556 -28.81 -38.98 4.21
CA ILE A 556 -29.48 -37.96 3.40
C ILE A 556 -30.68 -37.37 4.18
N ILE A 557 -31.55 -38.24 4.72
CA ILE A 557 -32.71 -37.81 5.51
C ILE A 557 -32.28 -37.08 6.79
N ASN A 558 -31.27 -37.59 7.51
CA ASN A 558 -30.78 -36.97 8.73
C ASN A 558 -30.20 -35.58 8.46
N PHE A 559 -29.47 -35.42 7.35
CA PHE A 559 -28.93 -34.13 6.97
C PHE A 559 -30.03 -33.15 6.56
N ALA A 560 -31.05 -33.61 5.83
CA ALA A 560 -32.24 -32.81 5.52
C ALA A 560 -32.93 -32.32 6.80
N ASN A 561 -33.19 -33.23 7.75
CA ASN A 561 -33.82 -32.88 9.03
C ASN A 561 -32.96 -31.92 9.87
N LEU A 562 -31.63 -32.10 9.87
CA LEU A 562 -30.70 -31.27 10.63
C LEU A 562 -30.58 -29.85 10.05
N THR A 563 -30.41 -29.75 8.74
CA THR A 563 -30.19 -28.47 8.05
C THR A 563 -31.48 -27.76 7.65
N TRP A 564 -32.60 -28.48 7.73
CA TRP A 564 -33.92 -28.07 7.23
C TRP A 564 -33.99 -27.89 5.71
N ASP A 565 -32.98 -28.38 4.99
CA ASP A 565 -33.00 -28.47 3.53
C ASP A 565 -33.83 -29.69 3.12
N HIS A 566 -35.12 -29.50 2.88
CA HIS A 566 -36.01 -30.53 2.35
C HIS A 566 -36.25 -30.36 0.84
N PHE A 567 -35.22 -29.93 0.09
CA PHE A 567 -35.31 -29.82 -1.35
C PHE A 567 -35.69 -31.17 -1.98
N TYR A 568 -36.63 -31.14 -2.93
CA TYR A 568 -37.32 -32.33 -3.43
C TYR A 568 -36.36 -33.41 -3.96
N ALA A 569 -35.23 -33.02 -4.58
CA ALA A 569 -34.23 -33.94 -5.11
C ALA A 569 -33.57 -34.83 -4.04
N HIS A 570 -33.66 -34.45 -2.76
CA HIS A 570 -33.09 -35.17 -1.63
C HIS A 570 -34.14 -35.89 -0.77
N THR A 571 -35.41 -35.49 -0.83
CA THR A 571 -36.42 -35.99 0.11
C THR A 571 -37.65 -36.59 -0.55
N ASP A 572 -38.00 -36.17 -1.78
CA ASP A 572 -39.21 -36.62 -2.47
C ASP A 572 -38.89 -37.33 -3.79
N ILE A 573 -38.90 -38.67 -3.75
CA ILE A 573 -38.65 -39.53 -4.91
C ILE A 573 -39.75 -39.46 -5.97
N THR A 574 -40.94 -38.94 -5.64
CA THR A 574 -42.07 -38.85 -6.57
C THR A 574 -42.03 -37.60 -7.43
N SER A 575 -41.16 -36.64 -7.08
CA SER A 575 -41.02 -35.34 -7.75
C SER A 575 -39.77 -35.23 -8.63
N LEU A 576 -39.16 -36.37 -9.02
CA LEU A 576 -37.95 -36.39 -9.85
C LEU A 576 -38.23 -36.34 -11.36
N ASP A 577 -39.48 -36.60 -11.77
CA ASP A 577 -39.90 -36.54 -13.17
C ASP A 577 -39.66 -35.15 -13.77
N GLY A 578 -38.90 -35.08 -14.88
CA GLY A 578 -38.51 -33.82 -15.53
C GLY A 578 -37.30 -33.12 -14.92
N SER A 579 -36.69 -33.69 -13.87
CA SER A 579 -35.39 -33.26 -13.34
C SER A 579 -34.22 -33.99 -13.99
N ILE A 580 -32.99 -33.56 -13.69
CA ILE A 580 -31.75 -34.24 -14.12
C ILE A 580 -31.38 -35.43 -13.22
N PHE A 581 -32.14 -35.70 -12.17
CA PHE A 581 -31.83 -36.70 -11.16
C PHE A 581 -32.71 -37.93 -11.35
N GLU A 582 -32.10 -39.10 -11.35
CA GLU A 582 -32.79 -40.37 -11.57
C GLU A 582 -33.28 -41.01 -10.27
N GLN A 583 -32.66 -40.63 -9.15
CA GLN A 583 -32.92 -41.16 -7.81
C GLN A 583 -32.71 -40.06 -6.78
N ARG A 584 -33.04 -40.36 -5.52
CA ARG A 584 -32.76 -39.48 -4.40
C ARG A 584 -31.25 -39.23 -4.30
N THR A 585 -30.86 -37.95 -4.38
CA THR A 585 -29.45 -37.54 -4.33
C THR A 585 -29.05 -37.09 -2.94
N ALA A 586 -27.76 -37.23 -2.61
CA ALA A 586 -27.17 -36.60 -1.44
C ALA A 586 -27.09 -35.07 -1.61
N HIS A 587 -27.29 -34.34 -0.51
CA HIS A 587 -27.13 -32.87 -0.51
C HIS A 587 -25.69 -32.50 -0.84
N GLY A 588 -25.46 -31.53 -1.72
CA GLY A 588 -24.11 -31.01 -1.97
C GLY A 588 -23.41 -30.58 -0.67
N TYR A 589 -24.13 -29.89 0.22
CA TYR A 589 -23.58 -29.50 1.53
C TYR A 589 -23.29 -30.69 2.45
N PHE A 590 -24.04 -31.79 2.32
CA PHE A 590 -23.72 -33.04 3.02
C PHE A 590 -22.42 -33.63 2.48
N ILE A 591 -22.21 -33.65 1.16
CA ILE A 591 -20.97 -34.13 0.54
C ILE A 591 -19.76 -33.39 1.11
N ILE A 592 -19.81 -32.05 1.18
CA ILE A 592 -18.71 -31.24 1.74
C ILE A 592 -18.56 -31.45 3.24
N SER A 593 -19.65 -31.56 4.00
CA SER A 593 -19.61 -31.81 5.45
C SER A 593 -18.99 -33.19 5.75
N ALA A 594 -19.37 -34.21 4.98
CA ALA A 594 -18.81 -35.56 5.08
C ALA A 594 -17.34 -35.58 4.64
N ALA A 595 -16.98 -34.83 3.59
CA ALA A 595 -15.59 -34.68 3.17
C ALA A 595 -14.74 -34.07 4.30
N ALA A 596 -15.19 -32.99 4.93
CA ALA A 596 -14.52 -32.40 6.09
C ALA A 596 -14.35 -33.40 7.24
N GLY A 597 -15.38 -34.20 7.52
CA GLY A 597 -15.28 -35.29 8.50
C GLY A 597 -14.22 -36.35 8.17
N LEU A 598 -13.84 -36.51 6.90
CA LEU A 598 -12.80 -37.45 6.46
C LEU A 598 -11.38 -36.87 6.53
N PHE A 599 -11.20 -35.58 6.22
CA PHE A 599 -9.86 -34.98 6.09
C PHE A 599 -9.45 -34.08 7.27
N VAL A 600 -10.35 -33.74 8.20
CA VAL A 600 -9.99 -32.89 9.34
C VAL A 600 -9.30 -33.72 10.42
N TYR A 601 -8.16 -33.25 10.90
CA TYR A 601 -7.46 -33.86 12.03
C TYR A 601 -8.16 -33.51 13.35
N PRO A 602 -8.56 -34.50 14.17
CA PRO A 602 -9.41 -34.24 15.34
C PRO A 602 -8.65 -33.72 16.58
N ASN A 603 -7.33 -33.93 16.69
CA ASN A 603 -6.57 -33.51 17.86
C ASN A 603 -6.01 -32.09 17.68
N LYS A 604 -5.70 -31.43 18.81
CA LYS A 604 -5.02 -30.13 18.80
C LYS A 604 -3.71 -30.21 18.02
N GLY A 605 -3.50 -29.25 17.13
CA GLY A 605 -2.31 -29.13 16.29
C GLY A 605 -2.09 -27.69 15.81
N PRO A 606 -1.23 -27.47 14.80
CA PRO A 606 -0.92 -26.13 14.30
C PRO A 606 -2.08 -25.44 13.57
N VAL A 607 -3.09 -26.18 13.13
CA VAL A 607 -4.30 -25.59 12.56
C VAL A 607 -5.09 -24.86 13.66
N SER A 608 -5.16 -23.53 13.54
CA SER A 608 -5.93 -22.69 14.47
C SER A 608 -7.41 -22.63 14.11
N ALA A 609 -7.73 -22.47 12.82
CA ALA A 609 -9.10 -22.32 12.36
C ALA A 609 -9.24 -22.71 10.88
N ASN A 610 -10.30 -23.45 10.55
CA ASN A 610 -10.78 -23.57 9.18
C ASN A 610 -11.97 -22.61 9.01
N TYR A 611 -11.75 -21.48 8.35
CA TYR A 611 -12.66 -20.33 8.43
C TYR A 611 -13.28 -19.91 7.09
N GLY A 612 -12.84 -20.50 5.98
CA GLY A 612 -13.32 -20.12 4.66
C GLY A 612 -13.44 -21.30 3.70
N LEU A 613 -14.36 -21.14 2.75
CA LEU A 613 -14.62 -22.06 1.64
C LEU A 613 -14.75 -21.23 0.37
N GLU A 614 -13.94 -21.55 -0.63
CA GLU A 614 -13.88 -20.89 -1.95
C GLU A 614 -14.11 -21.95 -3.05
N GLU A 615 -14.59 -21.51 -4.23
CA GLU A 615 -14.62 -22.32 -5.46
C GLU A 615 -15.31 -23.70 -5.34
N CYS A 616 -16.31 -23.84 -4.45
CA CYS A 616 -17.04 -25.10 -4.27
C CYS A 616 -17.91 -25.41 -5.50
N ARG A 617 -17.70 -26.57 -6.12
CA ARG A 617 -18.51 -27.06 -7.24
C ARG A 617 -18.83 -28.54 -7.09
N PHE A 618 -20.08 -28.89 -7.41
CA PHE A 618 -20.56 -30.26 -7.53
C PHE A 618 -20.65 -30.60 -9.01
N LEU A 619 -19.83 -31.55 -9.45
CA LEU A 619 -19.69 -31.93 -10.85
C LEU A 619 -20.66 -33.05 -11.23
N ARG A 620 -20.94 -33.94 -10.29
CA ARG A 620 -21.81 -35.11 -10.48
C ARG A 620 -22.67 -35.32 -9.23
N PRO A 621 -23.93 -35.77 -9.37
CA PRO A 621 -24.74 -36.16 -8.24
C PRO A 621 -24.16 -37.43 -7.59
N LEU A 622 -24.34 -37.54 -6.27
CA LEU A 622 -24.19 -38.80 -5.56
C LEU A 622 -25.56 -39.29 -5.11
N TYR A 623 -25.76 -40.59 -5.15
CA TYR A 623 -26.97 -41.27 -4.77
C TYR A 623 -26.74 -42.07 -3.49
N HIS A 624 -27.82 -42.65 -2.95
CA HIS A 624 -27.69 -43.54 -1.80
C HIS A 624 -26.83 -44.78 -2.15
N ASN A 625 -26.05 -45.25 -1.19
CA ASN A 625 -25.03 -46.30 -1.29
C ASN A 625 -23.77 -45.96 -2.10
N ASP A 626 -23.66 -44.74 -2.62
CA ASP A 626 -22.39 -44.30 -3.21
C ASP A 626 -21.32 -44.17 -2.13
N THR A 627 -20.09 -44.54 -2.49
CA THR A 627 -18.94 -44.49 -1.60
C THR A 627 -17.93 -43.48 -2.10
N VAL A 628 -17.53 -42.56 -1.24
CA VAL A 628 -16.57 -41.51 -1.57
C VAL A 628 -15.29 -41.61 -0.78
N TYR A 629 -14.22 -41.03 -1.31
CA TYR A 629 -13.04 -40.62 -0.56
C TYR A 629 -12.63 -39.21 -0.95
N VAL A 630 -11.73 -38.61 -0.19
CA VAL A 630 -11.23 -37.27 -0.43
C VAL A 630 -9.72 -37.29 -0.66
N ARG A 631 -9.23 -36.48 -1.59
CA ARG A 631 -7.86 -35.98 -1.57
C ARG A 631 -7.83 -34.54 -1.10
N LEU A 632 -7.10 -34.31 -0.01
CA LEU A 632 -6.82 -32.98 0.51
C LEU A 632 -5.40 -32.61 0.14
N THR A 633 -5.23 -31.59 -0.71
CA THR A 633 -3.91 -31.19 -1.23
C THR A 633 -3.64 -29.73 -0.94
N CYS A 634 -2.45 -29.38 -0.45
CA CYS A 634 -2.08 -27.98 -0.23
C CYS A 634 -2.05 -27.26 -1.60
N LYS A 635 -2.98 -26.33 -1.81
CA LYS A 635 -3.09 -25.52 -3.02
C LYS A 635 -2.04 -24.43 -3.05
N GLN A 636 -2.04 -23.61 -2.01
CA GLN A 636 -1.20 -22.40 -1.95
C GLN A 636 -1.01 -21.99 -0.50
N LYS A 637 0.16 -21.43 -0.19
CA LYS A 637 0.40 -20.73 1.08
C LYS A 637 0.35 -19.23 0.88
N VAL A 638 -0.35 -18.55 1.77
CA VAL A 638 -0.44 -17.08 1.81
C VAL A 638 0.07 -16.63 3.17
N ASP A 639 1.06 -15.76 3.15
CA ASP A 639 1.63 -15.21 4.37
C ASP A 639 0.69 -14.18 5.00
N ARG A 640 0.70 -14.06 6.33
CA ARG A 640 -0.17 -13.16 7.09
C ARG A 640 0.62 -12.51 8.23
N ASP A 641 0.50 -11.20 8.34
CA ASP A 641 0.95 -10.48 9.54
C ASP A 641 -0.10 -10.61 10.64
N VAL A 642 0.35 -10.89 11.86
CA VAL A 642 -0.50 -11.00 13.06
C VAL A 642 -0.13 -9.86 14.01
N VAL A 643 -1.13 -9.07 14.41
CA VAL A 643 -0.95 -7.88 15.28
C VAL A 643 -1.87 -7.94 16.52
N SER A 644 -2.66 -9.01 16.65
CA SER A 644 -3.58 -9.29 17.76
C SER A 644 -2.96 -10.29 18.74
N THR A 645 -3.70 -10.64 19.80
CA THR A 645 -3.40 -11.75 20.75
C THR A 645 -3.56 -13.13 20.08
N GLU A 646 -2.83 -13.35 19.00
CA GLU A 646 -2.82 -14.57 18.20
C GLU A 646 -1.37 -14.94 17.89
N HIS A 647 -1.05 -16.23 17.90
CA HIS A 647 0.27 -16.68 17.45
C HIS A 647 0.49 -16.35 15.97
N PRO A 648 1.75 -16.02 15.58
CA PRO A 648 2.13 -15.92 14.19
C PRO A 648 1.61 -17.11 13.39
N SER A 649 0.87 -16.82 12.34
CA SER A 649 0.19 -17.80 11.51
C SER A 649 0.16 -17.32 10.07
N GLY A 650 0.06 -18.27 9.15
CA GLY A 650 -0.23 -18.00 7.75
C GLY A 650 -1.51 -18.70 7.33
N ILE A 651 -1.99 -18.39 6.13
CA ILE A 651 -3.14 -19.08 5.53
C ILE A 651 -2.60 -20.16 4.61
N VAL A 652 -3.17 -21.36 4.71
CA VAL A 652 -2.98 -22.44 3.74
C VAL A 652 -4.31 -22.66 3.05
N LYS A 653 -4.33 -22.48 1.74
CA LYS A 653 -5.44 -22.88 0.88
C LYS A 653 -5.27 -24.37 0.58
N TRP A 654 -6.25 -25.19 0.91
CA TRP A 654 -6.24 -26.60 0.54
C TRP A 654 -7.27 -26.88 -0.54
N PHE A 655 -6.83 -27.54 -1.61
CA PHE A 655 -7.69 -28.05 -2.65
C PHE A 655 -8.25 -29.41 -2.21
N VAL A 656 -9.57 -29.48 -2.14
CA VAL A 656 -10.35 -30.65 -1.75
C VAL A 656 -10.91 -31.25 -3.03
N GLU A 657 -10.55 -32.49 -3.31
CA GLU A 657 -11.07 -33.29 -4.41
C GLU A 657 -11.85 -34.47 -3.83
N VAL A 658 -13.15 -34.56 -4.11
CA VAL A 658 -14.00 -35.67 -3.68
C VAL A 658 -14.18 -36.62 -4.86
N PHE A 659 -13.81 -37.87 -4.67
CA PHE A 659 -13.91 -38.93 -5.68
C PHE A 659 -14.88 -40.01 -5.23
N ASP A 660 -15.53 -40.66 -6.18
CA ASP A 660 -16.32 -41.86 -5.92
C ASP A 660 -15.46 -43.14 -5.91
N SER A 661 -16.11 -44.31 -5.89
CA SER A 661 -15.43 -45.61 -5.89
C SER A 661 -14.76 -45.97 -7.22
N GLU A 662 -15.11 -45.30 -8.31
CA GLU A 662 -14.55 -45.48 -9.66
C GLU A 662 -13.44 -44.46 -9.99
N ASP A 663 -12.99 -43.70 -8.99
CA ASP A 663 -12.01 -42.61 -9.11
C ASP A 663 -12.50 -41.44 -10.00
N GLU A 664 -13.81 -41.29 -10.17
CA GLU A 664 -14.41 -40.17 -10.88
C GLU A 664 -14.61 -38.97 -9.93
N LEU A 665 -14.32 -37.77 -10.43
CA LEU A 665 -14.39 -36.54 -9.63
C LEU A 665 -15.84 -36.08 -9.45
N VAL A 666 -16.27 -35.98 -8.19
CA VAL A 666 -17.64 -35.67 -7.80
C VAL A 666 -17.78 -34.21 -7.41
N ALA A 667 -16.87 -33.71 -6.58
CA ALA A 667 -16.91 -32.35 -6.07
C ALA A 667 -15.50 -31.81 -5.85
N VAL A 668 -15.36 -30.50 -5.99
CA VAL A 668 -14.14 -29.77 -5.66
C VAL A 668 -14.45 -28.58 -4.79
N ALA A 669 -13.52 -28.22 -3.91
CA ALA A 669 -13.56 -26.99 -3.16
C ALA A 669 -12.16 -26.53 -2.77
N THR A 670 -12.01 -25.26 -2.40
CA THR A 670 -10.80 -24.75 -1.74
C THR A 670 -11.15 -24.32 -0.32
N ILE A 671 -10.52 -24.91 0.70
CA ILE A 671 -10.70 -24.47 2.09
C ILE A 671 -9.57 -23.52 2.52
N LEU A 672 -9.91 -22.53 3.33
CA LEU A 672 -8.97 -21.56 3.89
C LEU A 672 -8.70 -21.89 5.34
N THR A 673 -7.48 -22.32 5.62
CA THR A 673 -7.07 -22.75 6.95
C THR A 673 -5.98 -21.85 7.49
N MET A 674 -6.20 -21.30 8.68
CA MET A 674 -5.18 -20.59 9.45
C MET A 674 -4.29 -21.61 10.14
N VAL A 675 -3.00 -21.57 9.85
CA VAL A 675 -1.99 -22.51 10.37
C VAL A 675 -0.90 -21.71 11.09
N GLN A 676 -0.61 -22.09 12.32
CA GLN A 676 0.46 -21.50 13.13
C GLN A 676 1.82 -21.71 12.46
N LYS A 677 2.63 -20.67 12.52
CA LYS A 677 4.04 -20.70 12.14
C LYS A 677 4.85 -21.34 13.25
N LYS A 678 5.96 -21.97 12.88
CA LYS A 678 6.92 -22.49 13.84
C LYS A 678 7.49 -21.39 14.71
N GLN A 679 7.63 -21.70 15.98
CA GLN A 679 8.33 -20.86 16.93
C GLN A 679 9.77 -21.36 17.01
N GLU A 680 10.69 -20.74 16.26
CA GLU A 680 12.12 -21.12 16.25
C GLU A 680 13.00 -20.06 16.94
N THR A 681 12.44 -18.91 17.31
CA THR A 681 13.18 -17.74 17.79
C THR A 681 13.60 -17.82 19.26
N PHE A 682 12.88 -18.60 20.04
CA PHE A 682 13.02 -18.70 21.50
C PHE A 682 13.26 -20.16 21.83
N VAL A 683 14.24 -20.41 22.67
CA VAL A 683 14.43 -21.72 23.26
C VAL A 683 13.30 -21.93 24.26
N GLU A 684 12.65 -23.09 24.22
CA GLU A 684 11.58 -23.39 25.17
C GLU A 684 12.18 -23.55 26.58
N MET A 685 11.65 -22.80 27.55
CA MET A 685 12.20 -22.70 28.90
C MET A 685 11.61 -23.78 29.80
N THR A 686 11.99 -25.04 29.55
CA THR A 686 11.64 -26.18 30.42
C THR A 686 12.40 -26.10 31.75
N GLU A 687 11.94 -26.86 32.76
CA GLU A 687 12.64 -27.00 34.04
C GLU A 687 14.13 -27.33 33.86
N ASP A 688 14.42 -28.34 33.04
CA ASP A 688 15.78 -28.79 32.77
C ASP A 688 16.59 -27.68 32.08
N LYS A 689 16.01 -26.96 31.11
CA LYS A 689 16.73 -25.91 30.39
C LYS A 689 17.02 -24.71 31.28
N ILE A 690 16.07 -24.29 32.12
CA ILE A 690 16.29 -23.20 33.07
C ILE A 690 17.37 -23.60 34.08
N THR A 691 17.31 -24.82 34.61
CA THR A 691 18.31 -25.36 35.55
C THR A 691 19.70 -25.40 34.90
N GLU A 692 19.80 -25.86 33.64
CA GLU A 692 21.03 -25.85 32.85
C GLU A 692 21.59 -24.42 32.72
N CYS A 693 20.77 -23.46 32.30
CA CYS A 693 21.19 -22.05 32.15
C CYS A 693 21.67 -21.46 33.48
N LEU A 694 20.93 -21.68 34.57
CA LEU A 694 21.29 -21.19 35.90
C LEU A 694 22.56 -21.86 36.45
N SER A 695 22.86 -23.10 36.07
CA SER A 695 24.11 -23.78 36.45
C SER A 695 25.36 -23.17 35.80
N LYS A 696 25.21 -22.58 34.60
CA LYS A 696 26.28 -21.88 33.89
C LYS A 696 26.54 -20.46 34.42
N LEU A 697 25.56 -19.86 35.09
CA LEU A 697 25.66 -18.52 35.65
C LEU A 697 26.44 -18.53 36.98
N ASN A 698 27.45 -17.67 37.09
CA ASN A 698 28.22 -17.45 38.32
C ASN A 698 28.46 -15.95 38.56
N LYS A 699 28.97 -15.60 39.74
CA LYS A 699 29.20 -14.20 40.15
C LYS A 699 30.11 -13.39 39.21
N ASP A 700 30.97 -14.05 38.44
CA ASP A 700 31.95 -13.42 37.56
C ASP A 700 31.48 -13.40 36.09
N THR A 701 30.29 -13.96 35.78
CA THR A 701 29.73 -13.94 34.43
C THR A 701 29.46 -12.50 33.98
N LYS A 702 29.92 -12.14 32.78
CA LYS A 702 29.74 -10.79 32.22
C LYS A 702 28.61 -10.77 31.20
N PRO A 703 27.72 -9.75 31.24
CA PRO A 703 26.71 -9.60 30.22
C PRO A 703 27.34 -9.14 28.89
N LYS A 704 26.78 -9.61 27.77
CA LYS A 704 27.09 -9.13 26.41
C LYS A 704 26.59 -7.69 26.17
N TRP A 705 25.51 -7.29 26.84
CA TRP A 705 24.95 -5.93 26.76
C TRP A 705 24.23 -5.55 28.07
N GLY A 706 23.96 -4.26 28.26
CA GLY A 706 23.31 -3.76 29.48
C GLY A 706 24.26 -3.67 30.67
N ILE A 707 23.71 -3.31 31.84
CA ILE A 707 24.50 -2.98 33.05
C ILE A 707 24.35 -3.98 34.19
N LEU A 708 23.39 -4.91 34.11
CA LEU A 708 23.08 -5.86 35.19
C LEU A 708 24.30 -6.75 35.52
N THR A 709 24.60 -6.90 36.81
CA THR A 709 25.50 -7.97 37.27
C THR A 709 24.72 -9.29 37.37
N PRO A 710 25.40 -10.46 37.49
CA PRO A 710 24.73 -11.74 37.69
C PRO A 710 23.74 -11.75 38.87
N GLN A 711 24.06 -11.07 39.96
CA GLN A 711 23.17 -10.96 41.11
C GLN A 711 21.93 -10.10 40.79
N HIS A 712 22.11 -8.94 40.15
CA HIS A 712 20.98 -8.10 39.73
C HIS A 712 20.06 -8.81 38.74
N LEU A 713 20.60 -9.68 37.86
CA LEU A 713 19.77 -10.51 36.99
C LEU A 713 18.86 -11.44 37.80
N LEU A 714 19.42 -12.16 38.78
CA LEU A 714 18.67 -13.11 39.59
C LEU A 714 17.53 -12.42 40.35
N GLU A 715 17.84 -11.27 40.98
CA GLU A 715 16.86 -10.48 41.73
C GLU A 715 15.80 -9.85 40.81
N HIS A 716 16.19 -9.43 39.60
CA HIS A 716 15.25 -8.93 38.58
C HIS A 716 14.25 -10.00 38.12
N LEU A 717 14.74 -11.22 37.87
CA LEU A 717 13.89 -12.36 37.50
C LEU A 717 13.00 -12.78 38.67
N GLU A 718 13.53 -12.82 39.89
CA GLU A 718 12.77 -13.13 41.11
C GLU A 718 11.61 -12.15 41.29
N HIS A 719 11.91 -10.85 41.21
CA HIS A 719 10.92 -9.79 41.31
C HIS A 719 9.79 -9.97 40.28
N THR A 720 10.13 -10.40 39.05
CA THR A 720 9.15 -10.68 38.01
C THR A 720 8.23 -11.85 38.38
N TYR A 721 8.78 -12.94 38.94
CA TYR A 721 7.96 -14.07 39.40
C TYR A 721 7.07 -13.72 40.60
N ARG A 722 7.55 -12.90 41.54
CA ARG A 722 6.73 -12.40 42.66
C ARG A 722 5.57 -11.52 42.19
N ILE A 723 5.76 -10.75 41.11
CA ILE A 723 4.66 -10.04 40.46
C ILE A 723 3.66 -11.03 39.84
N CYS A 724 4.14 -11.98 39.04
CA CYS A 724 3.29 -12.94 38.34
C CYS A 724 2.53 -13.90 39.27
N SER A 725 3.03 -14.15 40.49
CA SER A 725 2.39 -14.98 41.52
C SER A 725 1.41 -14.22 42.42
N GLY A 726 1.27 -12.90 42.22
CA GLY A 726 0.38 -12.07 43.02
C GLY A 726 0.96 -11.58 44.36
N GLU A 727 2.19 -11.97 44.71
CA GLU A 727 2.87 -11.48 45.92
C GLU A 727 3.13 -9.96 45.87
N ILE A 728 3.35 -9.42 44.66
CA ILE A 728 3.54 -7.99 44.41
C ILE A 728 2.49 -7.55 43.39
N GLN A 729 1.50 -6.76 43.85
CA GLN A 729 0.40 -6.24 43.00
C GLN A 729 0.04 -4.76 43.28
N ASP A 730 0.66 -4.16 44.30
CA ASP A 730 0.43 -2.75 44.66
C ASP A 730 1.32 -1.82 43.81
N PHE A 731 0.98 -1.71 42.52
CA PHE A 731 1.61 -0.79 41.57
C PHE A 731 0.66 -0.44 40.41
N ASP A 732 0.97 0.66 39.72
CA ASP A 732 0.30 1.07 38.49
C ASP A 732 0.98 0.49 37.25
N ILE A 733 0.19 0.25 36.19
CA ILE A 733 0.72 -0.13 34.87
C ILE A 733 1.48 1.08 34.29
N ALA A 734 2.77 0.91 34.05
CA ALA A 734 3.65 1.98 33.58
C ALA A 734 3.47 2.28 32.08
N THR A 735 2.98 1.31 31.31
CA THR A 735 2.74 1.47 29.87
C THR A 735 1.50 2.34 29.63
N PRO A 736 1.60 3.44 28.84
CA PRO A 736 0.46 4.29 28.52
C PRO A 736 -0.66 3.52 27.81
N GLU A 737 -1.91 3.76 28.22
CA GLU A 737 -3.11 3.09 27.71
C GLU A 737 -3.17 3.05 26.17
N LYS A 738 -2.82 4.17 25.50
CA LYS A 738 -2.80 4.29 24.03
C LYS A 738 -1.88 3.31 23.28
N ILE A 739 -0.92 2.68 23.96
CA ILE A 739 -0.03 1.66 23.37
C ILE A 739 -0.10 0.32 24.10
N LEU A 740 -0.88 0.23 25.18
CA LEU A 740 -0.91 -0.95 26.04
C LEU A 740 -1.30 -2.20 25.27
N GLU A 741 -2.36 -2.13 24.46
CA GLU A 741 -2.81 -3.23 23.60
C GLU A 741 -1.68 -3.72 22.68
N LYS A 742 -0.95 -2.81 22.03
CA LYS A 742 0.17 -3.18 21.15
C LYS A 742 1.30 -3.86 21.92
N VAL A 743 1.62 -3.36 23.11
CA VAL A 743 2.67 -3.93 23.97
C VAL A 743 2.23 -5.30 24.48
N HIS A 744 0.99 -5.45 24.90
CA HIS A 744 0.37 -6.72 25.30
C HIS A 744 0.44 -7.75 24.16
N ASN A 745 -0.02 -7.39 22.96
CA ASN A 745 -0.02 -8.26 21.78
C ASN A 745 1.40 -8.73 21.40
N SER A 746 2.43 -7.95 21.76
CA SER A 746 3.81 -8.35 21.52
C SER A 746 4.23 -9.61 22.27
N LEU A 747 3.52 -10.04 23.32
CA LEU A 747 3.76 -11.33 23.99
C LEU A 747 3.55 -12.53 23.06
N TYR A 748 2.60 -12.42 22.13
CA TYR A 748 2.26 -13.47 21.18
C TYR A 748 3.21 -13.52 19.97
N SER A 749 3.87 -12.42 19.63
CA SER A 749 4.77 -12.38 18.48
C SER A 749 6.02 -13.24 18.70
N TYR A 750 6.71 -13.60 17.62
CA TYR A 750 8.02 -14.26 17.72
C TYR A 750 9.19 -13.25 17.72
N ASP A 751 8.91 -11.97 17.95
CA ASP A 751 9.96 -10.94 18.03
C ASP A 751 10.62 -10.91 19.41
N LYS A 752 11.95 -10.85 19.42
CA LYS A 752 12.74 -10.69 20.64
C LYS A 752 12.49 -9.33 21.29
N PHE A 753 12.65 -9.25 22.61
CA PHE A 753 12.64 -7.97 23.31
C PHE A 753 13.81 -7.08 22.87
N PRO A 754 13.60 -5.76 22.75
CA PRO A 754 14.66 -4.83 22.36
C PRO A 754 15.79 -4.79 23.38
N MET A 755 17.03 -4.81 22.90
CA MET A 755 18.23 -4.72 23.72
C MET A 755 18.37 -3.34 24.38
N GLY A 756 18.85 -3.31 25.63
CA GLY A 756 19.17 -2.07 26.35
C GLY A 756 17.96 -1.30 26.87
N THR A 757 16.80 -1.94 26.98
CA THR A 757 15.59 -1.34 27.55
C THR A 757 15.65 -1.39 29.07
N SER A 758 15.45 -0.24 29.74
CA SER A 758 15.37 -0.18 31.21
C SER A 758 13.98 -0.62 31.68
N PHE A 759 13.93 -1.31 32.82
CA PHE A 759 12.66 -1.63 33.48
C PHE A 759 11.96 -0.33 33.91
N PRO A 760 10.62 -0.19 33.78
CA PRO A 760 9.95 1.12 33.89
C PRO A 760 10.14 1.85 35.22
N THR A 761 10.31 1.12 36.31
CA THR A 761 10.50 1.67 37.66
C THR A 761 11.95 1.92 38.03
N TYR A 762 12.91 1.44 37.21
CA TYR A 762 14.32 1.56 37.51
C TYR A 762 14.88 2.91 37.04
N LYS A 763 15.86 3.43 37.78
CA LYS A 763 16.57 4.64 37.35
C LYS A 763 17.33 4.38 36.04
N LYS A 764 17.19 5.30 35.08
CA LYS A 764 17.83 5.14 33.77
C LYS A 764 19.35 5.11 33.91
N LYS A 765 19.97 4.01 33.45
CA LYS A 765 21.42 3.76 33.43
C LYS A 765 22.08 3.63 34.81
N GLU A 766 21.30 3.37 35.85
CA GLU A 766 21.80 3.06 37.19
C GLU A 766 21.39 1.63 37.56
N LEU A 767 22.20 1.00 38.41
CA LEU A 767 21.84 -0.27 39.04
C LEU A 767 20.98 0.03 40.27
N GLU A 768 19.96 -0.78 40.51
CA GLU A 768 19.17 -0.72 41.73
C GLU A 768 19.97 -1.32 42.91
N ASP A 769 19.58 -0.96 44.13
CA ASP A 769 20.17 -1.56 45.32
C ASP A 769 19.83 -3.05 45.40
N LEU A 770 20.84 -3.89 45.67
CA LEU A 770 20.68 -5.33 45.83
C LEU A 770 19.88 -5.63 47.10
N VAL A 771 18.89 -6.52 46.98
CA VAL A 771 18.00 -6.93 48.07
C VAL A 771 18.63 -8.04 48.91
N HIS A 772 19.38 -8.95 48.28
CA HIS A 772 19.98 -10.10 48.95
C HIS A 772 21.47 -9.87 49.26
N PRO A 773 22.00 -10.53 50.30
CA PRO A 773 23.38 -10.32 50.74
C PRO A 773 24.43 -10.84 49.73
N ASP A 774 24.10 -11.86 48.93
CA ASP A 774 25.02 -12.48 47.98
C ASP A 774 24.33 -13.21 46.82
N PHE A 775 25.13 -13.56 45.81
CA PHE A 775 24.71 -14.23 44.58
C PHE A 775 24.03 -15.60 44.79
N GLU A 776 24.52 -16.41 45.73
CA GLU A 776 23.95 -17.75 45.96
C GLU A 776 22.58 -17.63 46.62
N THR A 777 22.42 -16.70 47.56
CA THR A 777 21.13 -16.38 48.17
C THR A 777 20.12 -15.88 47.12
N SER A 778 20.52 -14.98 46.21
CA SER A 778 19.63 -14.54 45.12
C SER A 778 19.23 -15.69 44.19
N LYS A 779 20.12 -16.68 43.99
CA LYS A 779 19.84 -17.85 43.14
C LYS A 779 18.82 -18.77 43.78
N GLU A 780 18.94 -19.05 45.07
CA GLU A 780 17.96 -19.83 45.83
C GLU A 780 16.59 -19.14 45.85
N LYS A 781 16.56 -17.82 46.07
CA LYS A 781 15.32 -17.03 46.12
C LYS A 781 14.60 -16.93 44.79
N LEU A 782 15.33 -16.85 43.67
CA LEU A 782 14.75 -16.97 42.33
C LEU A 782 14.04 -18.31 42.13
N ILE A 783 14.66 -19.42 42.52
CA ILE A 783 14.07 -20.76 42.38
C ILE A 783 12.80 -20.88 43.23
N GLU A 784 12.85 -20.39 44.48
CA GLU A 784 11.68 -20.35 45.38
C GLU A 784 10.52 -19.55 44.77
N ALA A 785 10.79 -18.34 44.27
CA ALA A 785 9.78 -17.49 43.64
C ALA A 785 9.15 -18.13 42.39
N ARG A 786 9.96 -18.84 41.59
CA ARG A 786 9.45 -19.54 40.41
C ARG A 786 8.56 -20.74 40.77
N GLU A 787 8.90 -21.49 41.81
CA GLU A 787 8.02 -22.56 42.31
C GLU A 787 6.70 -22.01 42.88
N ALA A 788 6.76 -20.88 43.60
CA ALA A 788 5.57 -20.18 44.07
C ALA A 788 4.66 -19.72 42.90
N TYR A 789 5.24 -19.14 41.85
CA TYR A 789 4.54 -18.80 40.61
C TYR A 789 3.84 -20.01 39.96
N LYS A 790 4.53 -21.16 39.87
CA LYS A 790 3.94 -22.39 39.31
C LYS A 790 2.80 -22.93 40.18
N LEU A 791 2.98 -22.92 41.49
CA LEU A 791 1.96 -23.35 42.45
C LEU A 791 0.73 -22.46 42.38
N PHE A 792 0.92 -21.14 42.34
CA PHE A 792 -0.15 -20.16 42.23
C PHE A 792 -1.07 -20.43 41.03
N PHE A 793 -0.53 -20.55 39.82
CA PHE A 793 -1.33 -20.83 38.62
C PHE A 793 -1.83 -22.28 38.52
N LYS A 794 -1.37 -23.18 39.39
CA LYS A 794 -1.95 -24.51 39.56
C LYS A 794 -3.18 -24.46 40.46
N GLU A 795 -3.15 -23.66 41.51
CA GLU A 795 -4.26 -23.46 42.45
C GLU A 795 -5.32 -22.49 41.91
N HIS A 796 -4.92 -21.53 41.09
CA HIS A 796 -5.76 -20.49 40.52
C HIS A 796 -5.60 -20.43 38.98
N PRO A 797 -6.16 -21.40 38.23
CA PRO A 797 -5.95 -21.50 36.78
C PRO A 797 -6.52 -20.32 35.98
N ASP A 798 -7.57 -19.68 36.48
CA ASP A 798 -8.27 -18.57 35.84
C ASP A 798 -7.85 -17.19 36.38
N ALA A 799 -6.81 -17.13 37.22
CA ALA A 799 -6.32 -15.87 37.78
C ALA A 799 -5.72 -14.96 36.70
N ILE A 800 -5.93 -13.65 36.89
CA ILE A 800 -5.40 -12.57 36.07
C ILE A 800 -4.63 -11.62 36.98
N MET A 801 -3.35 -11.40 36.71
CA MET A 801 -2.46 -10.59 37.55
C MET A 801 -1.99 -9.35 36.79
N LYS A 802 -1.79 -8.23 37.49
CA LYS A 802 -1.18 -7.04 36.88
C LYS A 802 0.29 -7.30 36.55
N ASN A 803 0.72 -6.77 35.42
CA ASN A 803 2.10 -6.65 35.00
C ASN A 803 2.38 -5.18 34.64
N MET A 804 3.52 -4.65 35.10
CA MET A 804 3.89 -3.24 34.91
C MET A 804 3.99 -2.80 33.45
N VAL A 805 4.37 -3.69 32.54
CA VAL A 805 4.63 -3.36 31.13
C VAL A 805 3.49 -3.84 30.23
N PHE A 806 3.01 -5.04 30.46
CA PHE A 806 2.10 -5.73 29.54
C PHE A 806 0.63 -5.62 29.94
N GLY A 807 0.29 -5.01 31.09
CA GLY A 807 -1.09 -4.90 31.55
C GLY A 807 -1.51 -6.12 32.35
N GLU A 808 -2.76 -6.55 32.23
CA GLU A 808 -3.30 -7.69 32.97
C GLU A 808 -3.01 -9.00 32.22
N LEU A 809 -2.35 -9.96 32.88
CA LEU A 809 -1.93 -11.22 32.26
C LEU A 809 -2.60 -12.42 32.93
N ASN A 810 -3.15 -13.32 32.11
CA ASN A 810 -3.58 -14.63 32.56
C ASN A 810 -2.39 -15.62 32.65
N LYS A 811 -2.67 -16.88 33.03
CA LYS A 811 -1.68 -17.95 33.12
C LYS A 811 -0.88 -18.14 31.83
N TYR A 812 -1.55 -18.14 30.69
CA TYR A 812 -0.92 -18.39 29.40
C TYR A 812 -0.03 -17.23 28.96
N GLU A 813 -0.49 -16.00 29.16
CA GLU A 813 0.27 -14.80 28.84
C GLU A 813 1.48 -14.63 29.76
N SER A 814 1.35 -15.00 31.04
CA SER A 814 2.46 -15.07 31.99
C SER A 814 3.52 -16.08 31.54
N TYR A 815 3.10 -17.23 31.00
CA TYR A 815 4.01 -18.19 30.37
C TYR A 815 4.72 -17.61 29.13
N LEU A 816 4.01 -16.89 28.26
CA LEU A 816 4.62 -16.24 27.09
C LEU A 816 5.65 -15.19 27.51
N LEU A 817 5.34 -14.41 28.55
CA LEU A 817 6.25 -13.46 29.16
C LEU A 817 7.49 -14.17 29.70
N GLU A 818 7.33 -15.22 30.54
CA GLU A 818 8.43 -15.99 31.10
C GLU A 818 9.39 -16.48 30.00
N ARG A 819 8.86 -17.08 28.94
CA ARG A 819 9.68 -17.57 27.82
C ARG A 819 10.49 -16.44 27.18
N LYS A 820 9.85 -15.32 26.82
CA LYS A 820 10.55 -14.20 26.18
C LYS A 820 11.56 -13.54 27.10
N HIS A 821 11.18 -13.37 28.37
CA HIS A 821 11.97 -12.66 29.36
C HIS A 821 13.23 -13.43 29.74
N LEU A 822 13.12 -14.74 29.97
CA LEU A 822 14.26 -15.62 30.21
C LEU A 822 15.16 -15.71 28.98
N ASN A 823 14.62 -15.89 27.77
CA ASN A 823 15.43 -15.89 26.56
C ASN A 823 16.23 -14.60 26.41
N HIS A 824 15.61 -13.43 26.65
CA HIS A 824 16.29 -12.14 26.56
C HIS A 824 17.50 -12.06 27.51
N HIS A 825 17.31 -12.41 28.79
CA HIS A 825 18.38 -12.30 29.77
C HIS A 825 19.41 -13.43 29.70
N PHE A 826 19.00 -14.66 29.37
CA PHE A 826 19.95 -15.75 29.18
C PHE A 826 20.81 -15.50 27.93
N GLU A 827 20.26 -14.91 26.87
CA GLU A 827 21.07 -14.44 25.74
C GLU A 827 22.01 -13.30 26.16
N GLN A 828 21.54 -12.38 27.01
CA GLN A 828 22.33 -11.28 27.59
C GLN A 828 23.57 -11.80 28.31
N PHE A 829 23.48 -12.92 29.02
CA PHE A 829 24.59 -13.51 29.76
C PHE A 829 25.25 -14.71 29.06
N ASN A 830 24.91 -14.96 27.78
CA ASN A 830 25.46 -16.07 26.98
C ASN A 830 25.23 -17.47 27.60
N LEU A 831 24.02 -17.72 28.11
CA LEU A 831 23.66 -18.96 28.82
C LEU A 831 22.87 -19.95 27.95
N LEU A 832 22.19 -19.47 26.89
CA LEU A 832 21.31 -20.24 26.01
C LEU A 832 22.04 -21.33 25.21
#